data_AF-A0A843F015-F1
#
_entry.id   AF-A0A843F015-F1
#
_cell.length_a   1.000
_cell.length_b   1.000
_cell.length_c   1.000
_cell.angle_alpha   90.00
_cell.angle_beta   90.00
_cell.angle_gamma   90.00
#
_symmetry.space_group_name_H-M   'P 1'
#
loop_
_entity.id
_entity.type
_entity.pdbx_description
1 polymer ?
#
loop_
_entity_poly.entity_id
_entity_poly.type
_entity_poly.pdbx_seq_one_letter_code
_entity_poly.pdbx_strand_id
1 'polypeptide(L)'
;MSKKLIILGIFILTLLTLNICTAQELDNSTELVNELSDSQESVLEAANHTQTLEAASVKTHIDVAGKTNFDVIGDYFKVKLIDSNNNVLKNTKVTFTVNGKSYSQNTDSSGIASLQIRLNDGTYTIVSKFAGNSNYKASSMTAKITMDNTREVESGMTNAQIQDIIDSAKNNNVILFKGSSYSDINLIVTKSLTLQSNVGTTLKSSSSSPVITIQGSKASLTKVKGFKIECGGDGIKVNDADYVTIYGNDITSKGNGIVGIDTKYLNITKNDIVKNSKSGISLADSSHSYIFNNKITNNAENGIEVAKSSYIYIHCNTITNNGKNGIYLGSKINGKNYGEGPANLYINKNTISKNKGNGIQVNNAGNNVNINSNAIESNSQNGISLSAIGNNKIQSNVISSNGATGIEFGGNYAMPKSQEISYNAIVGNAEREVEARDTYYDMNSDQLKIGDNWYSDGVICPKIKTNKIKFSVTQIGPNQFHASFIDSKGNLATLLPDRTLSYKINDGKSVTMTISGGIATFTVDADDGDLVKATVDYSRRDNAYDSNSRASSQSSSGNIPSYDYPSIPNYQLYEDIGTGGGAGNGDGTGQGHGGNSNKGNGDSAVESSDNTGNSTHSQRADPANNANNQVNDVEQSYETQATTSPASASESSSGVDADSGSTPQSVIKQIIIDEEEFYKVTGISFIILLIILTIGLYYREDIREMKSKL
;
A
#
# COMPACT_ATOMS: atom_id res chain seq x y z
N MET A 1 -35.64 9.23 -55.00
CA MET A 1 -35.25 8.46 -56.22
C MET A 1 -34.10 7.55 -55.81
N SER A 2 -33.92 6.31 -56.27
CA SER A 2 -34.73 5.36 -57.06
C SER A 2 -34.20 3.95 -56.71
N LYS A 3 -34.97 3.05 -56.09
CA LYS A 3 -35.83 2.02 -56.73
C LYS A 3 -35.22 1.34 -57.97
N LYS A 4 -35.20 -0.01 -57.94
CA LYS A 4 -35.00 -0.99 -59.04
C LYS A 4 -33.52 -1.22 -59.47
N LEU A 5 -33.09 -2.41 -59.93
CA LEU A 5 -33.82 -3.66 -60.27
C LEU A 5 -32.93 -4.94 -60.13
N ILE A 6 -33.58 -6.11 -60.20
CA ILE A 6 -33.07 -7.49 -60.53
C ILE A 6 -32.59 -8.34 -59.32
N ILE A 7 -33.15 -9.52 -58.92
CA ILE A 7 -33.75 -10.73 -59.58
C ILE A 7 -32.67 -11.76 -60.00
N LEU A 8 -32.75 -13.07 -59.80
CA LEU A 8 -33.58 -13.96 -58.96
C LEU A 8 -32.97 -15.40 -59.01
N GLY A 9 -33.00 -16.14 -57.91
CA GLY A 9 -32.58 -17.54 -57.81
C GLY A 9 -32.99 -18.10 -56.44
N ILE A 10 -34.13 -18.78 -56.20
CA ILE A 10 -34.65 -20.02 -56.81
C ILE A 10 -33.66 -21.18 -56.57
N PHE A 11 -33.98 -22.21 -55.77
CA PHE A 11 -35.24 -22.54 -55.07
C PHE A 11 -35.02 -23.60 -53.96
N ILE A 12 -35.88 -23.62 -52.92
CA ILE A 12 -36.33 -24.82 -52.16
C ILE A 12 -35.23 -25.60 -51.38
N LEU A 13 -35.43 -26.27 -50.23
CA LEU A 13 -36.59 -26.85 -49.51
C LEU A 13 -36.34 -26.60 -47.98
N THR A 14 -37.11 -25.78 -47.25
CA THR A 14 -38.21 -26.15 -46.31
C THR A 14 -37.89 -27.30 -45.31
N LEU A 15 -38.34 -27.39 -44.05
CA LEU A 15 -39.37 -26.73 -43.19
C LEU A 15 -38.76 -26.56 -41.74
N LEU A 16 -39.36 -26.12 -40.60
CA LEU A 16 -40.66 -25.52 -40.22
C LEU A 16 -40.54 -24.79 -38.81
N THR A 17 -40.61 -23.44 -38.72
CA THR A 17 -41.40 -22.66 -37.70
C THR A 17 -41.13 -22.75 -36.15
N LEU A 18 -41.62 -21.86 -35.25
CA LEU A 18 -42.38 -20.58 -35.32
C LEU A 18 -42.14 -19.66 -34.09
N ASN A 19 -42.90 -18.56 -34.01
CA ASN A 19 -42.78 -17.40 -33.11
C ASN A 19 -43.96 -17.27 -32.11
N ILE A 20 -43.68 -16.66 -30.94
CA ILE A 20 -44.42 -15.57 -30.27
C ILE A 20 -45.94 -15.74 -29.93
N CYS A 21 -46.19 -15.95 -28.62
CA CYS A 21 -47.12 -15.22 -27.72
C CYS A 21 -48.68 -15.28 -27.82
N THR A 22 -49.30 -14.77 -26.73
CA THR A 22 -50.71 -14.33 -26.51
C THR A 22 -51.89 -15.31 -26.56
N ALA A 23 -52.26 -15.80 -25.36
CA ALA A 23 -53.51 -15.49 -24.63
C ALA A 23 -54.94 -15.89 -25.11
N GLN A 24 -55.65 -16.50 -24.14
CA GLN A 24 -57.10 -16.45 -23.82
C GLN A 24 -58.09 -17.46 -24.45
N GLU A 25 -59.21 -17.60 -23.75
CA GLU A 25 -60.30 -18.61 -23.70
C GLU A 25 -61.25 -18.59 -24.94
N LEU A 26 -62.27 -19.45 -25.12
CA LEU A 26 -63.07 -20.29 -24.21
C LEU A 26 -63.82 -21.44 -24.96
N ASP A 27 -64.19 -22.48 -24.20
CA ASP A 27 -65.41 -23.32 -24.28
C ASP A 27 -65.70 -24.44 -25.33
N ASN A 28 -65.97 -25.64 -24.75
CA ASN A 28 -67.16 -26.50 -24.89
C ASN A 28 -67.26 -27.73 -25.85
N SER A 29 -68.00 -28.73 -25.33
CA SER A 29 -68.66 -29.92 -25.95
C SER A 29 -67.78 -31.06 -26.52
N THR A 30 -68.20 -32.34 -26.59
CA THR A 30 -69.47 -33.03 -26.17
C THR A 30 -69.20 -34.48 -25.68
N GLU A 31 -70.27 -35.21 -25.31
CA GLU A 31 -70.32 -36.53 -24.66
C GLU A 31 -70.13 -37.77 -25.57
N LEU A 32 -69.87 -38.94 -24.95
CA LEU A 32 -70.45 -40.25 -25.29
C LEU A 32 -70.56 -41.07 -23.97
N VAL A 33 -71.73 -41.36 -23.39
CA VAL A 33 -72.80 -42.34 -23.75
C VAL A 33 -72.77 -43.60 -22.85
N ASN A 34 -73.76 -43.66 -21.94
CA ASN A 34 -74.51 -44.81 -21.37
C ASN A 34 -73.74 -46.00 -20.69
N GLU A 35 -74.34 -46.94 -19.93
CA GLU A 35 -75.74 -47.33 -19.62
C GLU A 35 -75.93 -47.68 -18.11
N LEU A 36 -77.17 -47.48 -17.59
CA LEU A 36 -77.98 -48.34 -16.67
C LEU A 36 -77.39 -48.93 -15.35
N SER A 37 -78.14 -49.16 -14.25
CA SER A 37 -79.58 -49.04 -13.93
C SER A 37 -79.86 -48.89 -12.42
N ASP A 38 -80.98 -48.22 -12.07
CA ASP A 38 -81.91 -48.42 -10.94
C ASP A 38 -81.43 -48.79 -9.50
N SER A 39 -81.49 -47.76 -8.65
CA SER A 39 -82.18 -47.68 -7.34
C SER A 39 -82.13 -48.83 -6.30
N GLN A 40 -81.76 -48.46 -5.06
CA GLN A 40 -82.65 -48.63 -3.89
C GLN A 40 -82.28 -47.65 -2.74
N GLU A 41 -83.27 -47.29 -1.92
CA GLU A 41 -83.09 -46.51 -0.68
C GLU A 41 -82.52 -47.42 0.44
N SER A 42 -81.81 -46.95 1.47
CA SER A 42 -82.38 -46.06 2.50
C SER A 42 -81.41 -45.82 3.69
N VAL A 43 -81.58 -44.67 4.37
CA VAL A 43 -81.35 -44.42 5.82
C VAL A 43 -79.92 -44.41 6.40
N LEU A 44 -79.61 -43.31 7.12
CA LEU A 44 -78.42 -43.00 7.95
C LEU A 44 -77.07 -42.92 7.19
N GLU A 45 -76.08 -42.11 7.60
CA GLU A 45 -75.93 -41.23 8.78
C GLU A 45 -75.14 -39.95 8.40
N ALA A 46 -75.26 -38.85 9.16
CA ALA A 46 -74.70 -37.55 8.77
C ALA A 46 -73.59 -37.05 9.73
N ALA A 47 -72.33 -37.00 9.25
CA ALA A 47 -71.26 -36.22 9.88
C ALA A 47 -70.02 -36.02 8.97
N ASN A 48 -69.96 -34.88 8.24
CA ASN A 48 -68.81 -33.97 8.14
C ASN A 48 -68.88 -33.06 6.90
N HIS A 49 -69.33 -31.81 7.10
CA HIS A 49 -69.03 -30.70 6.18
C HIS A 49 -68.23 -29.63 6.92
N THR A 50 -66.92 -29.87 7.05
CA THR A 50 -65.99 -28.90 7.62
C THR A 50 -65.48 -28.00 6.50
N GLN A 51 -66.01 -26.78 6.39
CA GLN A 51 -65.44 -25.77 5.50
C GLN A 51 -64.03 -25.41 5.95
N THR A 52 -63.04 -25.63 5.09
CA THR A 52 -61.69 -25.09 5.25
C THR A 52 -61.71 -23.60 4.99
N LEU A 53 -61.95 -22.81 6.04
CA LEU A 53 -61.70 -21.37 6.03
C LEU A 53 -60.21 -21.12 5.79
N GLU A 54 -59.86 -20.48 4.68
CA GLU A 54 -58.53 -19.88 4.56
C GLU A 54 -58.35 -18.84 5.65
N ALA A 55 -57.39 -19.07 6.56
CA ALA A 55 -57.10 -18.14 7.64
C ALA A 55 -56.56 -16.83 7.06
N ALA A 56 -57.41 -15.80 7.01
CA ALA A 56 -57.09 -14.52 6.38
C ALA A 56 -55.85 -13.88 7.03
N SER A 57 -54.73 -13.91 6.29
CA SER A 57 -53.43 -13.35 6.68
C SER A 57 -53.56 -12.00 7.41
N VAL A 58 -53.00 -11.90 8.60
CA VAL A 58 -53.24 -10.82 9.56
C VAL A 58 -52.56 -9.54 9.09
N LYS A 59 -53.23 -8.38 9.19
CA LYS A 59 -52.61 -7.09 8.83
C LYS A 59 -51.45 -6.78 9.80
N THR A 60 -50.40 -6.11 9.31
CA THR A 60 -49.29 -5.62 10.15
C THR A 60 -49.09 -4.12 10.00
N HIS A 61 -48.42 -3.51 10.98
CA HIS A 61 -47.99 -2.11 10.95
C HIS A 61 -46.53 -1.98 11.42
N ILE A 62 -45.88 -0.90 10.98
CA ILE A 62 -44.49 -0.55 11.34
C ILE A 62 -44.48 0.86 11.93
N ASP A 63 -44.29 0.95 13.24
CA ASP A 63 -44.18 2.22 13.97
C ASP A 63 -42.71 2.67 14.07
N VAL A 64 -42.46 3.98 14.10
CA VAL A 64 -41.16 4.52 14.50
C VAL A 64 -41.02 4.41 16.03
N ALA A 65 -40.00 3.69 16.49
CA ALA A 65 -39.81 3.27 17.88
C ALA A 65 -38.60 3.96 18.55
N GLY A 66 -38.17 5.10 18.03
CA GLY A 66 -37.00 5.85 18.50
C GLY A 66 -36.96 7.26 17.91
N LYS A 67 -35.84 7.98 18.10
CA LYS A 67 -35.66 9.32 17.54
C LYS A 67 -35.50 9.27 16.02
N THR A 68 -35.95 10.34 15.35
CA THR A 68 -35.70 10.61 13.92
C THR A 68 -34.52 11.54 13.68
N ASN A 69 -34.09 12.27 14.71
CA ASN A 69 -33.07 13.31 14.60
C ASN A 69 -31.78 12.79 15.25
N PHE A 70 -30.69 12.79 14.50
CA PHE A 70 -29.41 12.18 14.88
C PHE A 70 -28.31 13.23 14.88
N ASP A 71 -27.52 13.22 15.93
CA ASP A 71 -26.52 14.24 16.24
C ASP A 71 -25.14 13.66 16.60
N VAL A 72 -24.98 12.36 16.34
CA VAL A 72 -23.77 11.54 16.50
C VAL A 72 -23.78 10.39 15.49
N ILE A 73 -22.67 10.13 14.80
CA ILE A 73 -22.53 8.95 13.93
C ILE A 73 -22.47 7.66 14.77
N GLY A 74 -23.24 6.65 14.35
CA GLY A 74 -23.25 5.31 14.97
C GLY A 74 -24.42 5.05 15.92
N ASP A 75 -25.37 5.97 16.05
CA ASP A 75 -26.64 5.76 16.76
C ASP A 75 -27.63 4.93 15.91
N TYR A 76 -28.81 4.58 16.43
CA TYR A 76 -29.74 3.64 15.82
C TYR A 76 -31.12 4.23 15.53
N PHE A 77 -31.55 4.19 14.27
CA PHE A 77 -32.95 4.33 13.89
C PHE A 77 -33.68 3.01 14.17
N LYS A 78 -34.84 3.10 14.82
CA LYS A 78 -35.58 1.94 15.34
C LYS A 78 -37.02 1.97 14.88
N VAL A 79 -37.52 0.82 14.43
CA VAL A 79 -38.94 0.63 14.12
C VAL A 79 -39.47 -0.64 14.77
N LYS A 80 -40.74 -0.63 15.16
CA LYS A 80 -41.43 -1.75 15.79
C LYS A 80 -42.43 -2.35 14.81
N LEU A 81 -42.39 -3.66 14.62
CA LEU A 81 -43.33 -4.41 13.77
C LEU A 81 -44.38 -5.11 14.63
N ILE A 82 -45.66 -4.83 14.38
CA ILE A 82 -46.81 -5.40 15.11
C ILE A 82 -47.88 -5.94 14.15
N ASP A 83 -48.70 -6.87 14.63
CA ASP A 83 -49.95 -7.27 13.97
C ASP A 83 -51.11 -6.31 14.31
N SER A 84 -52.26 -6.47 13.65
CA SER A 84 -53.47 -5.68 13.93
C SER A 84 -54.13 -5.94 15.30
N ASN A 85 -53.58 -6.88 16.08
CA ASN A 85 -54.01 -7.19 17.45
C ASN A 85 -53.01 -6.62 18.48
N ASN A 86 -52.00 -5.86 18.03
CA ASN A 86 -50.87 -5.32 18.79
C ASN A 86 -49.83 -6.35 19.29
N ASN A 87 -49.85 -7.58 18.80
CA ASN A 87 -48.80 -8.56 19.06
C ASN A 87 -47.50 -8.15 18.33
N VAL A 88 -46.36 -8.36 18.97
CA VAL A 88 -45.04 -8.03 18.39
C VAL A 88 -44.53 -9.18 17.52
N LEU A 89 -44.13 -8.87 16.28
CA LEU A 89 -43.51 -9.85 15.38
C LEU A 89 -42.01 -9.90 15.69
N LYS A 90 -41.57 -10.98 16.35
CA LYS A 90 -40.18 -11.21 16.79
C LYS A 90 -39.36 -11.93 15.71
N ASN A 91 -38.04 -11.77 15.71
CA ASN A 91 -37.09 -12.38 14.75
C ASN A 91 -37.53 -12.26 13.27
N THR A 92 -38.23 -11.19 12.93
CA THR A 92 -38.87 -10.99 11.63
C THR A 92 -38.09 -9.95 10.83
N LYS A 93 -37.78 -10.28 9.57
CA LYS A 93 -36.93 -9.43 8.72
C LYS A 93 -37.65 -8.16 8.28
N VAL A 94 -37.10 -7.01 8.66
CA VAL A 94 -37.45 -5.68 8.15
C VAL A 94 -36.31 -5.18 7.26
N THR A 95 -36.65 -4.74 6.06
CA THR A 95 -35.71 -4.08 5.14
C THR A 95 -35.85 -2.56 5.29
N PHE A 96 -34.75 -1.89 5.61
CA PHE A 96 -34.63 -0.44 5.59
C PHE A 96 -33.98 0.00 4.27
N THR A 97 -34.53 1.00 3.60
CA THR A 97 -33.93 1.63 2.41
C THR A 97 -33.70 3.11 2.66
N VAL A 98 -32.46 3.57 2.49
CA VAL A 98 -32.06 4.98 2.63
C VAL A 98 -30.95 5.28 1.62
N ASN A 99 -31.00 6.45 0.96
CA ASN A 99 -30.12 6.82 -0.17
C ASN A 99 -30.01 5.72 -1.26
N GLY A 100 -31.13 5.05 -1.55
CA GLY A 100 -31.21 3.93 -2.50
C GLY A 100 -30.61 2.60 -2.01
N LYS A 101 -29.84 2.60 -0.92
CA LYS A 101 -29.19 1.41 -0.37
C LYS A 101 -30.09 0.70 0.64
N SER A 102 -30.18 -0.62 0.53
CA SER A 102 -31.08 -1.46 1.35
C SER A 102 -30.32 -2.31 2.37
N TYR A 103 -30.89 -2.41 3.57
CA TYR A 103 -30.31 -3.08 4.74
C TYR A 103 -31.37 -3.95 5.41
N SER A 104 -31.15 -5.27 5.50
CA SER A 104 -32.03 -6.16 6.26
C SER A 104 -31.59 -6.24 7.73
N GLN A 105 -32.55 -6.14 8.66
CA GLN A 105 -32.35 -6.46 10.08
C GLN A 105 -33.55 -7.27 10.57
N ASN A 106 -33.33 -8.21 11.49
CA ASN A 106 -34.43 -8.91 12.15
C ASN A 106 -34.90 -8.11 13.38
N THR A 107 -36.20 -8.20 13.70
CA THR A 107 -36.74 -7.66 14.94
C THR A 107 -36.28 -8.45 16.16
N ASP A 108 -36.10 -7.76 17.29
CA ASP A 108 -35.75 -8.35 18.57
C ASP A 108 -36.96 -9.03 19.28
N SER A 109 -36.76 -9.43 20.54
CA SER A 109 -37.80 -10.05 21.38
C SER A 109 -38.97 -9.11 21.74
N SER A 110 -38.84 -7.81 21.46
CA SER A 110 -39.85 -6.75 21.65
C SER A 110 -40.46 -6.28 20.31
N GLY A 111 -40.09 -6.93 19.20
CA GLY A 111 -40.56 -6.56 17.85
C GLY A 111 -39.81 -5.39 17.21
N ILE A 112 -38.66 -4.97 17.76
CA ILE A 112 -37.91 -3.79 17.29
C ILE A 112 -36.78 -4.21 16.35
N ALA A 113 -36.79 -3.70 15.12
CA ALA A 113 -35.65 -3.75 14.20
C ALA A 113 -34.86 -2.43 14.30
N SER A 114 -33.52 -2.52 14.33
CA SER A 114 -32.63 -1.37 14.55
C SER A 114 -31.58 -1.24 13.45
N LEU A 115 -31.60 -0.15 12.68
CA LEU A 115 -30.55 0.20 11.71
C LEU A 115 -29.58 1.20 12.34
N GLN A 116 -28.27 0.94 12.25
CA GLN A 116 -27.26 1.92 12.66
C GLN A 116 -27.13 3.04 11.61
N ILE A 117 -27.33 4.29 12.01
CA ILE A 117 -27.21 5.47 11.15
C ILE A 117 -25.73 5.87 11.02
N ARG A 118 -25.27 5.87 9.76
CA ARG A 118 -23.93 6.29 9.33
C ARG A 118 -24.08 7.12 8.05
N LEU A 119 -24.75 8.25 8.19
CA LEU A 119 -25.02 9.20 7.11
C LEU A 119 -24.21 10.48 7.38
N ASN A 120 -23.95 11.24 6.33
CA ASN A 120 -23.45 12.61 6.45
C ASN A 120 -24.59 13.53 6.90
N ASP A 121 -24.29 14.81 7.15
CA ASP A 121 -25.30 15.74 7.63
C ASP A 121 -26.32 16.12 6.53
N GLY A 122 -27.59 16.26 6.92
CA GLY A 122 -28.69 16.49 5.99
C GLY A 122 -30.03 15.93 6.46
N THR A 123 -31.01 15.90 5.54
CA THR A 123 -32.33 15.30 5.76
C THR A 123 -32.55 14.16 4.77
N TYR A 124 -32.92 12.99 5.27
CA TYR A 124 -33.08 11.77 4.48
C TYR A 124 -34.47 11.15 4.65
N THR A 125 -34.94 10.50 3.60
CA THR A 125 -36.12 9.64 3.65
C THR A 125 -35.67 8.20 3.85
N ILE A 126 -36.16 7.54 4.90
CA ILE A 126 -35.92 6.12 5.19
C ILE A 126 -37.23 5.35 5.09
N VAL A 127 -37.22 4.29 4.28
CA VAL A 127 -38.37 3.40 4.08
C VAL A 127 -38.09 2.08 4.80
N SER A 128 -38.88 1.76 5.82
CA SER A 128 -38.89 0.44 6.46
C SER A 128 -39.99 -0.41 5.84
N LYS A 129 -39.69 -1.65 5.46
CA LYS A 129 -40.63 -2.57 4.80
C LYS A 129 -40.52 -3.98 5.38
N PHE A 130 -41.67 -4.54 5.75
CA PHE A 130 -41.87 -5.96 5.98
C PHE A 130 -42.57 -6.57 4.76
N ALA A 131 -42.00 -7.63 4.19
CA ALA A 131 -42.48 -8.21 2.93
C ALA A 131 -43.76 -9.04 3.06
N GLY A 132 -44.20 -9.35 4.28
CA GLY A 132 -45.27 -10.32 4.52
C GLY A 132 -44.78 -11.77 4.55
N ASN A 133 -45.69 -12.68 4.90
CA ASN A 133 -45.58 -14.13 4.77
C ASN A 133 -47.01 -14.74 4.75
N SER A 134 -47.14 -16.06 4.81
CA SER A 134 -48.44 -16.76 4.84
C SER A 134 -49.39 -16.22 5.93
N ASN A 135 -48.84 -15.91 7.11
CA ASN A 135 -49.62 -15.60 8.30
C ASN A 135 -49.87 -14.09 8.45
N TYR A 136 -49.02 -13.25 7.86
CA TYR A 136 -49.00 -11.79 8.05
C TYR A 136 -48.84 -11.03 6.74
N LYS A 137 -49.71 -10.05 6.47
CA LYS A 137 -49.62 -9.20 5.28
C LYS A 137 -48.43 -8.25 5.36
N ALA A 138 -47.90 -7.88 4.19
CA ALA A 138 -46.85 -6.90 4.03
C ALA A 138 -47.24 -5.52 4.61
N SER A 139 -46.25 -4.78 5.09
CA SER A 139 -46.42 -3.40 5.59
C SER A 139 -45.17 -2.57 5.33
N SER A 140 -45.32 -1.25 5.29
CA SER A 140 -44.20 -0.34 5.10
C SER A 140 -44.49 1.01 5.78
N MET A 141 -43.43 1.64 6.28
CA MET A 141 -43.44 2.98 6.86
C MET A 141 -42.33 3.80 6.23
N THR A 142 -42.64 5.06 5.89
CA THR A 142 -41.67 6.03 5.36
C THR A 142 -41.50 7.15 6.38
N ALA A 143 -40.31 7.27 6.96
CA ALA A 143 -39.97 8.34 7.90
C ALA A 143 -38.99 9.33 7.25
N LYS A 144 -39.04 10.59 7.69
CA LYS A 144 -37.92 11.53 7.52
C LYS A 144 -37.01 11.42 8.73
N ILE A 145 -35.71 11.39 8.51
CA ILE A 145 -34.68 11.47 9.54
C ILE A 145 -33.72 12.63 9.23
N THR A 146 -33.17 13.26 10.26
CA THR A 146 -32.17 14.32 10.11
C THR A 146 -30.84 13.87 10.72
N MET A 147 -29.74 14.35 10.15
CA MET A 147 -28.38 14.14 10.62
C MET A 147 -27.68 15.50 10.78
N ASP A 148 -27.13 15.74 11.96
CA ASP A 148 -26.48 16.98 12.39
C ASP A 148 -25.31 16.64 13.34
N ASN A 149 -24.24 16.07 12.78
CA ASN A 149 -23.03 15.64 13.49
C ASN A 149 -21.93 16.71 13.55
N THR A 150 -22.03 17.75 12.71
CA THR A 150 -20.99 18.76 12.54
C THR A 150 -21.17 19.95 13.47
N ARG A 151 -20.09 20.36 14.13
CA ARG A 151 -19.99 21.61 14.87
C ARG A 151 -19.07 22.52 14.07
N GLU A 152 -19.65 23.58 13.51
CA GLU A 152 -18.94 24.51 12.63
C GLU A 152 -18.13 25.51 13.47
N VAL A 153 -16.84 25.62 13.16
CA VAL A 153 -15.95 26.65 13.68
C VAL A 153 -15.85 27.74 12.62
N GLU A 154 -16.54 28.85 12.87
CA GLU A 154 -16.62 29.99 11.97
C GLU A 154 -15.37 30.88 11.99
N SER A 155 -15.21 31.71 10.97
CA SER A 155 -14.09 32.64 10.88
C SER A 155 -14.08 33.64 12.05
N GLY A 156 -12.90 33.93 12.61
CA GLY A 156 -12.71 34.91 13.68
C GLY A 156 -12.99 34.41 15.11
N MET A 157 -13.38 33.15 15.31
CA MET A 157 -13.47 32.56 16.65
C MET A 157 -12.11 32.50 17.36
N THR A 158 -12.11 32.77 18.67
CA THR A 158 -10.92 32.68 19.54
C THR A 158 -10.68 31.24 20.03
N ASN A 159 -9.46 30.93 20.51
CA ASN A 159 -9.13 29.61 21.06
C ASN A 159 -10.13 29.13 22.13
N ALA A 160 -10.60 30.02 23.01
CA ALA A 160 -11.58 29.69 24.04
C ALA A 160 -12.92 29.22 23.43
N GLN A 161 -13.46 29.97 22.47
CA GLN A 161 -14.72 29.62 21.79
C GLN A 161 -14.61 28.32 20.99
N ILE A 162 -13.44 28.03 20.42
CA ILE A 162 -13.17 26.76 19.71
C ILE A 162 -13.07 25.60 20.71
N GLN A 163 -12.46 25.83 21.88
CA GLN A 163 -12.41 24.85 22.96
C GLN A 163 -13.80 24.60 23.57
N ASP A 164 -14.65 25.62 23.74
CA ASP A 164 -16.06 25.47 24.17
C ASP A 164 -16.85 24.58 23.21
N ILE A 165 -16.61 24.70 21.90
CA ILE A 165 -17.19 23.83 20.86
C ILE A 165 -16.69 22.37 21.02
N ILE A 166 -15.39 22.17 21.25
CA ILE A 166 -14.80 20.84 21.48
C ILE A 166 -15.31 20.21 22.78
N ASP A 167 -15.44 20.98 23.85
CA ASP A 167 -15.84 20.51 25.18
C ASP A 167 -17.35 20.25 25.29
N SER A 168 -18.18 20.99 24.54
CA SER A 168 -19.62 20.73 24.41
C SER A 168 -19.96 19.63 23.38
N ALA A 169 -19.10 19.37 22.39
CA ALA A 169 -19.33 18.34 21.36
C ALA A 169 -19.48 16.93 21.95
N LYS A 170 -20.25 16.08 21.24
CA LYS A 170 -20.45 14.66 21.58
C LYS A 170 -19.39 13.79 20.90
N ASN A 171 -19.16 12.59 21.43
CA ASN A 171 -18.26 11.62 20.83
C ASN A 171 -18.65 11.36 19.36
N ASN A 172 -17.64 11.30 18.48
CA ASN A 172 -17.75 11.14 17.03
C ASN A 172 -18.34 12.34 16.25
N ASN A 173 -18.57 13.49 16.89
CA ASN A 173 -18.86 14.75 16.16
C ASN A 173 -17.67 15.18 15.30
N VAL A 174 -17.99 15.85 14.19
CA VAL A 174 -17.02 16.53 13.33
C VAL A 174 -16.90 17.97 13.79
N ILE A 175 -15.68 18.46 14.03
CA ILE A 175 -15.39 19.87 14.30
C ILE A 175 -14.84 20.44 12.99
N LEU A 176 -15.69 21.15 12.24
CA LEU A 176 -15.40 21.62 10.89
C LEU A 176 -14.95 23.08 10.91
N PHE A 177 -13.68 23.31 10.59
CA PHE A 177 -13.11 24.65 10.50
C PHE A 177 -13.37 25.24 9.11
N LYS A 178 -14.00 26.42 9.09
CA LYS A 178 -14.43 27.13 7.87
C LYS A 178 -13.60 28.39 7.60
N GLY A 179 -13.01 28.99 8.64
CA GLY A 179 -12.06 30.09 8.49
C GLY A 179 -10.72 29.64 7.89
N SER A 180 -10.08 30.52 7.13
CA SER A 180 -8.79 30.25 6.48
C SER A 180 -7.60 30.29 7.44
N SER A 181 -7.68 31.03 8.55
CA SER A 181 -6.64 31.09 9.57
C SER A 181 -7.21 31.43 10.95
N TYR A 182 -6.59 30.88 11.99
CA TYR A 182 -6.86 31.15 13.40
C TYR A 182 -5.54 31.37 14.15
N SER A 183 -5.56 32.21 15.18
CA SER A 183 -4.36 32.63 15.93
C SER A 183 -4.45 32.26 17.41
N ASP A 184 -3.27 32.08 18.02
CA ASP A 184 -3.05 31.68 19.42
C ASP A 184 -3.83 30.41 19.83
N ILE A 185 -3.80 29.44 18.91
CA ILE A 185 -4.53 28.17 18.99
C ILE A 185 -3.74 27.09 19.73
N ASN A 186 -4.30 26.61 20.83
CA ASN A 186 -3.84 25.48 21.63
C ASN A 186 -5.07 24.73 22.14
N LEU A 187 -5.48 23.69 21.40
CA LEU A 187 -6.70 22.92 21.61
C LEU A 187 -6.42 21.59 22.31
N ILE A 188 -7.34 21.18 23.18
CA ILE A 188 -7.26 19.94 23.95
C ILE A 188 -8.47 19.06 23.61
N VAL A 189 -8.20 17.86 23.07
CA VAL A 189 -9.21 16.87 22.69
C VAL A 189 -9.16 15.72 23.69
N THR A 190 -10.23 15.59 24.48
CA THR A 190 -10.38 14.60 25.58
C THR A 190 -11.40 13.50 25.27
N LYS A 191 -11.96 13.50 24.05
CA LYS A 191 -13.02 12.59 23.59
C LYS A 191 -12.85 12.32 22.08
N SER A 192 -13.31 11.17 21.58
CA SER A 192 -13.32 10.85 20.14
C SER A 192 -14.00 11.97 19.33
N LEU A 193 -13.25 12.65 18.46
CA LEU A 193 -13.74 13.69 17.55
C LEU A 193 -13.06 13.61 16.18
N THR A 194 -13.66 14.20 15.14
CA THR A 194 -12.97 14.46 13.87
C THR A 194 -12.76 15.95 13.70
N LEU A 195 -11.55 16.43 13.97
CA LEU A 195 -11.14 17.79 13.62
C LEU A 195 -10.83 17.82 12.12
N GLN A 196 -11.50 18.70 11.38
CA GLN A 196 -11.45 18.75 9.92
C GLN A 196 -11.39 20.17 9.40
N SER A 197 -10.53 20.39 8.41
CA SER A 197 -10.59 21.54 7.51
C SER A 197 -10.75 21.05 6.07
N ASN A 198 -11.62 21.72 5.31
CA ASN A 198 -11.77 21.53 3.87
C ASN A 198 -11.10 22.65 3.04
N VAL A 199 -10.54 23.66 3.71
CA VAL A 199 -10.07 24.93 3.10
C VAL A 199 -8.59 25.21 3.34
N GLY A 200 -7.84 24.25 3.89
CA GLY A 200 -6.43 24.44 4.26
C GLY A 200 -6.25 25.37 5.47
N THR A 201 -7.20 25.37 6.41
CA THR A 201 -7.19 26.22 7.61
C THR A 201 -5.84 26.21 8.30
N THR A 202 -5.25 27.41 8.47
CA THR A 202 -4.00 27.58 9.19
C THR A 202 -4.24 27.83 10.67
N LEU A 203 -3.84 26.89 11.54
CA LEU A 203 -3.84 27.04 12.99
C LEU A 203 -2.47 27.56 13.43
N LYS A 204 -2.44 28.77 14.01
CA LYS A 204 -1.20 29.44 14.45
C LYS A 204 -1.13 29.54 15.96
N SER A 205 0.05 29.39 16.55
CA SER A 205 0.27 29.75 17.97
C SER A 205 1.70 30.16 18.27
N SER A 206 1.87 31.25 19.02
CA SER A 206 3.17 31.68 19.55
C SER A 206 3.62 30.88 20.79
N SER A 207 2.71 30.11 21.41
CA SER A 207 2.95 29.32 22.61
C SER A 207 3.89 28.13 22.39
N SER A 208 4.59 27.70 23.45
CA SER A 208 5.37 26.47 23.48
C SER A 208 4.53 25.19 23.71
N SER A 209 3.23 25.34 23.99
CA SER A 209 2.28 24.23 24.04
C SER A 209 1.92 23.70 22.63
N PRO A 210 1.53 22.41 22.47
CA PRO A 210 1.10 21.89 21.18
C PRO A 210 -0.21 22.53 20.68
N VAL A 211 -0.35 22.70 19.36
CA VAL A 211 -1.57 23.31 18.76
C VAL A 211 -2.79 22.41 18.90
N ILE A 212 -2.59 21.09 18.76
CA ILE A 212 -3.61 20.08 19.05
C ILE A 212 -3.01 19.04 19.98
N THR A 213 -3.62 18.87 21.16
CA THR A 213 -3.28 17.82 22.14
C THR A 213 -4.45 16.85 22.26
N ILE A 214 -4.27 15.62 21.77
CA ILE A 214 -5.22 14.51 21.91
C ILE A 214 -4.76 13.72 23.14
N GLN A 215 -5.59 13.67 24.20
CA GLN A 215 -5.16 13.12 25.49
C GLN A 215 -6.23 12.31 26.23
N GLY A 216 -5.79 11.20 26.83
CA GLY A 216 -6.60 10.33 27.67
C GLY A 216 -7.45 9.36 26.85
N SER A 217 -7.54 8.09 27.28
CA SER A 217 -8.08 6.98 26.47
C SER A 217 -9.47 7.20 25.85
N LYS A 218 -10.29 8.10 26.39
CA LYS A 218 -11.57 8.55 25.80
C LYS A 218 -11.42 9.31 24.47
N ALA A 219 -10.25 9.88 24.21
CA ALA A 219 -9.85 10.57 22.98
C ALA A 219 -9.35 9.61 21.87
N SER A 220 -9.36 8.30 22.12
CA SER A 220 -9.14 7.28 21.08
C SER A 220 -10.10 7.46 19.89
N LEU A 221 -9.72 6.95 18.72
CA LEU A 221 -10.41 7.11 17.42
C LEU A 221 -10.45 8.56 16.86
N THR A 222 -9.85 9.53 17.55
CA THR A 222 -9.81 10.93 17.08
C THR A 222 -9.08 11.07 15.74
N LYS A 223 -9.60 11.94 14.87
CA LYS A 223 -9.04 12.23 13.55
C LYS A 223 -8.68 13.72 13.42
N VAL A 224 -7.54 14.02 12.81
CA VAL A 224 -7.08 15.39 12.50
C VAL A 224 -6.68 15.46 11.02
N LYS A 225 -7.38 16.26 10.23
CA LYS A 225 -7.17 16.32 8.77
C LYS A 225 -7.39 17.68 8.12
N GLY A 226 -6.56 17.98 7.11
CA GLY A 226 -6.70 19.14 6.23
C GLY A 226 -6.21 20.47 6.81
N PHE A 227 -5.40 20.45 7.87
CA PHE A 227 -4.87 21.65 8.52
C PHE A 227 -3.47 22.01 8.06
N LYS A 228 -3.18 23.31 8.06
CA LYS A 228 -1.83 23.84 8.14
C LYS A 228 -1.55 24.25 9.59
N ILE A 229 -0.38 23.95 10.13
CA ILE A 229 -0.01 24.23 11.52
C ILE A 229 1.31 25.02 11.55
N GLU A 230 1.28 26.19 12.18
CA GLU A 230 2.42 27.12 12.32
C GLU A 230 2.62 27.50 13.80
N CYS A 231 3.56 26.88 14.53
CA CYS A 231 3.57 27.04 16.01
C CYS A 231 4.93 27.12 16.73
N GLY A 232 4.90 27.65 17.96
CA GLY A 232 6.02 27.71 18.91
C GLY A 232 6.25 26.44 19.76
N GLY A 233 5.27 25.53 19.79
CA GLY A 233 5.35 24.24 20.49
C GLY A 233 5.56 23.07 19.54
N ASP A 234 5.18 21.87 19.94
CA ASP A 234 4.99 20.76 19.01
C ASP A 234 3.77 21.03 18.09
N GLY A 235 3.67 20.41 16.92
CA GLY A 235 2.51 20.57 16.02
C GLY A 235 1.26 19.87 16.57
N ILE A 236 1.27 18.54 16.53
CA ILE A 236 0.21 17.68 17.07
C ILE A 236 0.81 16.71 18.09
N LYS A 237 0.17 16.57 19.26
CA LYS A 237 0.56 15.62 20.31
C LYS A 237 -0.57 14.63 20.59
N VAL A 238 -0.21 13.35 20.73
CA VAL A 238 -1.08 12.23 21.13
C VAL A 238 -0.51 11.57 22.38
N ASN A 239 -1.35 11.35 23.42
CA ASN A 239 -0.91 10.84 24.72
C ASN A 239 -2.01 10.02 25.42
N ASP A 240 -1.83 8.71 25.66
CA ASP A 240 -2.90 7.80 26.13
C ASP A 240 -4.13 7.88 25.20
N ALA A 241 -3.98 7.57 23.91
CA ALA A 241 -5.11 7.57 22.97
C ALA A 241 -4.83 6.66 21.77
N ASP A 242 -5.67 5.65 21.57
CA ASP A 242 -5.48 4.60 20.56
C ASP A 242 -6.28 4.88 19.27
N TYR A 243 -5.90 4.27 18.14
CA TYR A 243 -6.55 4.39 16.83
C TYR A 243 -6.67 5.82 16.28
N VAL A 244 -5.81 6.73 16.74
CA VAL A 244 -5.80 8.14 16.31
C VAL A 244 -5.28 8.26 14.88
N THR A 245 -5.91 9.10 14.05
CA THR A 245 -5.51 9.33 12.65
C THR A 245 -5.12 10.77 12.40
N ILE A 246 -3.90 11.00 11.91
CA ILE A 246 -3.38 12.31 11.49
C ILE A 246 -3.11 12.23 9.98
N TYR A 247 -3.96 12.87 9.17
CA TYR A 247 -4.00 12.68 7.72
C TYR A 247 -4.05 14.00 6.95
N GLY A 248 -3.14 14.21 5.99
CA GLY A 248 -3.23 15.35 5.07
C GLY A 248 -3.08 16.70 5.77
N ASN A 249 -2.03 16.88 6.58
CA ASN A 249 -1.72 18.13 7.27
C ASN A 249 -0.31 18.64 6.93
N ASP A 250 -0.16 19.96 6.82
CA ASP A 250 1.10 20.67 6.60
C ASP A 250 1.60 21.22 7.95
N ILE A 251 2.76 20.78 8.45
CA ILE A 251 3.17 21.05 9.84
C ILE A 251 4.58 21.66 9.91
N THR A 252 4.66 22.88 10.46
CA THR A 252 5.90 23.61 10.77
C THR A 252 5.86 24.18 12.19
N SER A 253 6.74 23.69 13.06
CA SER A 253 6.74 24.00 14.49
C SER A 253 8.13 24.41 15.04
N LYS A 254 8.18 24.97 16.26
CA LYS A 254 9.43 25.16 17.03
C LYS A 254 9.73 24.02 18.01
N GLY A 255 8.80 23.09 18.18
CA GLY A 255 9.04 21.77 18.75
C GLY A 255 9.24 20.71 17.65
N ASN A 256 8.65 19.55 17.86
CA ASN A 256 8.54 18.48 16.87
C ASN A 256 7.31 18.70 15.98
N GLY A 257 7.24 18.04 14.82
CA GLY A 257 6.04 18.07 13.98
C GLY A 257 4.87 17.31 14.61
N ILE A 258 5.06 16.01 14.83
CA ILE A 258 4.09 15.13 15.51
C ILE A 258 4.77 14.37 16.65
N VAL A 259 4.08 14.27 17.79
CA VAL A 259 4.53 13.50 18.97
C VAL A 259 3.47 12.47 19.34
N GLY A 260 3.82 11.18 19.33
CA GLY A 260 3.02 10.10 19.89
C GLY A 260 3.68 9.51 21.14
N ILE A 261 2.93 9.42 22.24
CA ILE A 261 3.36 8.81 23.51
C ILE A 261 2.24 7.90 24.01
N ASP A 262 2.54 6.69 24.45
CA ASP A 262 1.57 5.76 25.07
C ASP A 262 0.30 5.61 24.20
N THR A 263 0.48 5.10 22.99
CA THR A 263 -0.56 5.05 21.95
C THR A 263 -0.40 3.84 21.05
N LYS A 264 -1.52 3.21 20.70
CA LYS A 264 -1.60 2.04 19.81
C LYS A 264 -2.38 2.39 18.56
N TYR A 265 -1.98 1.87 17.41
CA TYR A 265 -2.65 2.14 16.12
C TYR A 265 -2.71 3.62 15.73
N LEU A 266 -1.70 4.42 16.14
CA LEU A 266 -1.52 5.78 15.65
C LEU A 266 -1.19 5.73 14.15
N ASN A 267 -2.01 6.38 13.33
CA ASN A 267 -1.87 6.42 11.88
C ASN A 267 -1.50 7.84 11.41
N ILE A 268 -0.23 8.03 11.04
CA ILE A 268 0.31 9.27 10.47
C ILE A 268 0.49 9.04 8.97
N THR A 269 -0.43 9.58 8.15
CA THR A 269 -0.46 9.32 6.70
C THR A 269 -0.57 10.59 5.85
N LYS A 270 0.24 10.71 4.78
CA LYS A 270 0.21 11.84 3.81
C LYS A 270 0.31 13.24 4.46
N ASN A 271 1.18 13.41 5.46
CA ASN A 271 1.45 14.73 6.05
C ASN A 271 2.76 15.32 5.51
N ASP A 272 2.78 16.64 5.32
CA ASP A 272 3.94 17.43 4.88
C ASP A 272 4.59 18.06 6.13
N ILE A 273 5.51 17.32 6.75
CA ILE A 273 6.08 17.62 8.07
C ILE A 273 7.44 18.30 7.85
N VAL A 274 7.42 19.64 7.79
CA VAL A 274 8.52 20.43 7.23
C VAL A 274 9.02 21.55 8.13
N LYS A 275 10.34 21.74 8.17
CA LYS A 275 11.02 22.86 8.87
C LYS A 275 10.73 22.95 10.38
N ASN A 276 10.43 21.82 11.03
CA ASN A 276 10.23 21.76 12.48
C ASN A 276 11.58 21.93 13.19
N SER A 277 11.61 22.62 14.33
CA SER A 277 12.88 22.98 15.01
C SER A 277 13.44 21.89 15.93
N LYS A 278 12.75 20.75 16.05
CA LYS A 278 13.26 19.48 16.55
C LYS A 278 13.12 18.40 15.45
N SER A 279 12.62 17.21 15.79
CA SER A 279 12.41 16.11 14.86
C SER A 279 11.04 16.20 14.16
N GLY A 280 10.91 15.60 12.99
CA GLY A 280 9.65 15.58 12.24
C GLY A 280 8.55 14.79 12.98
N ILE A 281 8.82 13.51 13.27
CA ILE A 281 7.96 12.65 14.08
C ILE A 281 8.77 12.08 15.24
N SER A 282 8.20 12.11 16.46
CA SER A 282 8.73 11.43 17.64
C SER A 282 7.68 10.43 18.17
N LEU A 283 8.05 9.17 18.33
CA LEU A 283 7.16 8.10 18.81
C LEU A 283 7.75 7.33 19.99
N ALA A 284 7.00 7.20 21.08
CA ALA A 284 7.49 6.55 22.31
C ALA A 284 6.41 5.75 23.05
N ASP A 285 6.80 4.66 23.73
CA ASP A 285 5.87 3.82 24.50
C ASP A 285 4.65 3.36 23.69
N SER A 286 4.82 3.18 22.38
CA SER A 286 3.72 3.07 21.40
C SER A 286 3.75 1.73 20.67
N SER A 287 2.63 1.31 20.07
CA SER A 287 2.62 0.09 19.27
C SER A 287 1.68 0.06 18.06
N HIS A 288 1.85 -0.93 17.18
CA HIS A 288 0.96 -1.21 16.04
C HIS A 288 0.68 0.01 15.15
N SER A 289 1.64 0.92 15.05
CA SER A 289 1.45 2.28 14.53
C SER A 289 2.09 2.47 13.15
N TYR A 290 1.44 3.29 12.32
CA TYR A 290 1.73 3.43 10.91
C TYR A 290 2.21 4.85 10.60
N ILE A 291 3.38 4.97 9.99
CA ILE A 291 3.92 6.20 9.44
C ILE A 291 4.07 5.96 7.93
N PHE A 292 3.06 6.39 7.16
CA PHE A 292 2.92 6.01 5.76
C PHE A 292 2.84 7.20 4.79
N ASN A 293 3.67 7.19 3.74
CA ASN A 293 3.61 8.15 2.64
C ASN A 293 3.63 9.63 3.11
N ASN A 294 4.43 9.96 4.13
CA ASN A 294 4.65 11.33 4.61
C ASN A 294 5.91 11.93 3.98
N LYS A 295 5.94 13.26 3.88
CA LYS A 295 7.08 14.04 3.39
C LYS A 295 7.69 14.81 4.57
N ILE A 296 8.80 14.30 5.07
CA ILE A 296 9.41 14.69 6.35
C ILE A 296 10.74 15.37 6.06
N THR A 297 10.75 16.70 5.95
CA THR A 297 11.90 17.40 5.36
C THR A 297 12.36 18.67 6.07
N ASN A 298 13.66 18.95 6.01
CA ASN A 298 14.26 20.18 6.53
C ASN A 298 14.06 20.40 8.05
N ASN A 299 13.75 19.35 8.82
CA ASN A 299 13.59 19.43 10.27
C ASN A 299 14.98 19.52 10.93
N ALA A 300 15.13 20.26 12.03
CA ALA A 300 16.44 20.58 12.59
C ALA A 300 17.13 19.41 13.32
N GLU A 301 16.35 18.42 13.78
CA GLU A 301 16.87 17.16 14.34
C GLU A 301 16.62 15.99 13.38
N ASN A 302 16.01 14.89 13.83
CA ASN A 302 15.79 13.70 13.00
C ASN A 302 14.55 13.87 12.10
N GLY A 303 14.46 13.11 11.01
CA GLY A 303 13.19 12.95 10.30
C GLY A 303 12.17 12.24 11.19
N ILE A 304 12.46 11.00 11.58
CA ILE A 304 11.68 10.20 12.53
C ILE A 304 12.59 9.75 13.68
N GLU A 305 12.11 9.82 14.93
CA GLU A 305 12.75 9.19 16.09
C GLU A 305 11.80 8.26 16.86
N VAL A 306 12.30 7.09 17.28
CA VAL A 306 11.49 6.06 17.97
C VAL A 306 12.23 5.46 19.17
N ALA A 307 11.54 5.35 20.31
CA ALA A 307 12.00 4.70 21.55
C ALA A 307 10.92 3.77 22.12
N LYS A 308 11.30 2.71 22.87
CA LYS A 308 10.39 1.81 23.60
C LYS A 308 9.05 1.56 22.89
N SER A 309 9.08 1.07 21.66
CA SER A 309 7.89 0.93 20.82
C SER A 309 7.96 -0.33 19.97
N SER A 310 6.81 -0.93 19.62
CA SER A 310 6.78 -2.21 18.90
C SER A 310 5.69 -2.33 17.82
N TYR A 311 5.95 -3.10 16.76
CA TYR A 311 5.06 -3.20 15.59
C TYR A 311 4.86 -1.83 14.93
N ILE A 312 5.97 -1.15 14.60
CA ILE A 312 5.94 0.18 13.97
C ILE A 312 6.30 0.05 12.49
N TYR A 313 5.40 0.54 11.64
CA TYR A 313 5.49 0.45 10.18
C TYR A 313 5.84 1.81 9.60
N ILE A 314 7.10 1.99 9.21
CA ILE A 314 7.60 3.22 8.57
C ILE A 314 7.70 2.90 7.07
N HIS A 315 6.69 3.30 6.30
CA HIS A 315 6.51 2.83 4.92
C HIS A 315 6.32 3.95 3.88
N CYS A 316 7.02 3.84 2.75
CA CYS A 316 6.90 4.76 1.60
C CYS A 316 7.06 6.27 1.90
N ASN A 317 7.75 6.65 2.99
CA ASN A 317 7.97 8.05 3.34
C ASN A 317 9.13 8.66 2.55
N THR A 318 9.08 9.97 2.31
CA THR A 318 10.20 10.76 1.78
C THR A 318 10.81 11.57 2.93
N ILE A 319 12.03 11.20 3.36
CA ILE A 319 12.67 11.70 4.58
C ILE A 319 14.01 12.36 4.22
N THR A 320 14.00 13.68 4.01
CA THR A 320 15.16 14.35 3.38
C THR A 320 15.58 15.69 3.98
N ASN A 321 16.87 16.01 3.86
CA ASN A 321 17.45 17.30 4.29
C ASN A 321 17.30 17.60 5.80
N ASN A 322 17.10 16.59 6.65
CA ASN A 322 16.97 16.79 8.10
C ASN A 322 18.35 17.02 8.76
N GLY A 323 18.38 17.75 9.87
CA GLY A 323 19.58 18.29 10.50
C GLY A 323 20.39 17.28 11.34
N LYS A 324 19.80 16.12 11.64
CA LYS A 324 20.46 14.91 12.12
C LYS A 324 20.16 13.75 11.15
N ASN A 325 19.71 12.61 11.64
CA ASN A 325 19.48 11.43 10.81
C ASN A 325 18.15 11.50 10.05
N GLY A 326 17.99 10.69 9.00
CA GLY A 326 16.68 10.41 8.43
C GLY A 326 15.77 9.71 9.45
N ILE A 327 16.19 8.53 9.92
CA ILE A 327 15.53 7.78 10.99
C ILE A 327 16.51 7.52 12.13
N TYR A 328 16.07 7.71 13.38
CA TYR A 328 16.83 7.38 14.59
C TYR A 328 16.05 6.41 15.49
N LEU A 329 16.70 5.32 15.91
CA LEU A 329 16.16 4.34 16.86
C LEU A 329 17.05 4.30 18.11
N GLY A 330 16.47 4.45 19.30
CA GLY A 330 17.24 4.42 20.55
C GLY A 330 16.39 4.43 21.81
N SER A 331 17.00 4.13 22.95
CA SER A 331 16.35 4.15 24.27
C SER A 331 16.13 5.56 24.84
N LYS A 332 16.68 6.60 24.20
CA LYS A 332 16.55 8.01 24.59
C LYS A 332 16.18 8.88 23.39
N ILE A 333 15.04 9.57 23.47
CA ILE A 333 14.52 10.54 22.48
C ILE A 333 13.89 11.73 23.21
N ASN A 334 13.78 12.90 22.55
CA ASN A 334 13.27 14.15 23.15
C ASN A 334 13.78 14.44 24.59
N GLY A 335 15.04 14.07 24.90
CA GLY A 335 15.66 14.21 26.22
C GLY A 335 15.32 13.14 27.27
N LYS A 336 14.17 12.46 27.17
CA LYS A 336 13.73 11.42 28.11
C LYS A 336 14.40 10.07 27.79
N ASN A 337 14.90 9.40 28.83
CA ASN A 337 15.32 8.00 28.76
C ASN A 337 14.10 7.09 29.01
N TYR A 338 13.91 6.09 28.17
CA TYR A 338 12.86 5.07 28.24
C TYR A 338 13.44 3.69 28.64
N GLY A 339 14.75 3.57 28.85
CA GLY A 339 15.44 2.33 29.22
C GLY A 339 15.77 1.45 28.02
N GLU A 340 14.79 1.20 27.15
CA GLU A 340 14.90 0.29 26.01
C GLU A 340 14.58 0.96 24.66
N GLY A 341 15.26 0.50 23.60
CA GLY A 341 14.97 0.85 22.22
C GLY A 341 13.74 0.13 21.65
N PRO A 342 13.28 0.52 20.46
CA PRO A 342 12.15 -0.11 19.79
C PRO A 342 12.47 -1.50 19.22
N ALA A 343 11.44 -2.33 19.02
CA ALA A 343 11.51 -3.70 18.49
C ALA A 343 10.38 -3.95 17.47
N ASN A 344 10.34 -5.11 16.79
CA ASN A 344 9.31 -5.44 15.79
C ASN A 344 9.07 -4.28 14.80
N LEU A 345 10.13 -3.86 14.11
CA LEU A 345 10.13 -2.69 13.24
C LEU A 345 10.10 -3.10 11.77
N TYR A 346 9.42 -2.27 10.96
CA TYR A 346 9.23 -2.49 9.53
C TYR A 346 9.49 -1.17 8.79
N ILE A 347 10.77 -0.87 8.54
CA ILE A 347 11.23 0.31 7.81
C ILE A 347 11.36 -0.06 6.34
N ASN A 348 10.31 0.17 5.55
CA ASN A 348 10.17 -0.40 4.22
C ASN A 348 9.89 0.62 3.11
N LYS A 349 10.55 0.50 1.95
CA LYS A 349 10.30 1.32 0.73
C LYS A 349 10.39 2.85 0.91
N ASN A 350 11.09 3.34 1.94
CA ASN A 350 11.26 4.78 2.16
C ASN A 350 12.36 5.36 1.27
N THR A 351 12.29 6.66 0.98
CA THR A 351 13.36 7.44 0.32
C THR A 351 14.01 8.35 1.36
N ILE A 352 15.25 8.05 1.73
CA ILE A 352 15.96 8.65 2.87
C ILE A 352 17.27 9.27 2.38
N SER A 353 17.29 10.58 2.14
CA SER A 353 18.43 11.21 1.47
C SER A 353 18.77 12.63 1.92
N LYS A 354 20.04 13.01 1.75
CA LYS A 354 20.56 14.37 2.04
C LYS A 354 20.40 14.82 3.50
N ASN A 355 20.20 13.89 4.43
CA ASN A 355 20.18 14.19 5.87
C ASN A 355 21.63 14.42 6.35
N LYS A 356 21.84 15.32 7.33
CA LYS A 356 23.18 15.72 7.78
C LYS A 356 23.87 14.69 8.67
N GLY A 357 23.10 13.79 9.28
CA GLY A 357 23.59 12.60 9.96
C GLY A 357 23.59 11.40 9.03
N ASN A 358 23.22 10.25 9.59
CA ASN A 358 23.05 9.01 8.82
C ASN A 358 21.70 8.99 8.10
N GLY A 359 21.54 8.12 7.10
CA GLY A 359 20.20 7.78 6.60
C GLY A 359 19.35 7.13 7.70
N ILE A 360 19.84 6.01 8.25
CA ILE A 360 19.24 5.34 9.42
C ILE A 360 20.32 5.14 10.49
N GLN A 361 20.06 5.58 11.72
CA GLN A 361 20.89 5.30 12.89
C GLN A 361 20.15 4.41 13.89
N VAL A 362 20.70 3.23 14.15
CA VAL A 362 20.20 2.29 15.17
C VAL A 362 21.13 2.31 16.37
N ASN A 363 20.89 3.23 17.30
CA ASN A 363 21.70 3.39 18.51
C ASN A 363 21.37 2.28 19.54
N ASN A 364 20.08 2.03 19.75
CA ASN A 364 19.58 0.89 20.53
C ASN A 364 18.24 0.41 19.97
N ALA A 365 18.10 -0.88 19.70
CA ALA A 365 16.86 -1.52 19.27
C ALA A 365 16.81 -3.00 19.70
N GLY A 366 15.60 -3.53 19.91
CA GLY A 366 15.36 -4.92 20.25
C GLY A 366 15.36 -5.86 19.04
N ASN A 367 14.63 -6.96 19.14
CA ASN A 367 14.50 -7.96 18.08
C ASN A 367 13.56 -7.52 16.94
N ASN A 368 13.68 -8.24 15.82
CA ASN A 368 12.85 -8.12 14.62
C ASN A 368 12.87 -6.72 14.00
N VAL A 369 14.08 -6.16 13.83
CA VAL A 369 14.28 -4.91 13.09
C VAL A 369 14.44 -5.22 11.61
N ASN A 370 13.41 -4.90 10.83
CA ASN A 370 13.39 -5.08 9.37
C ASN A 370 13.62 -3.72 8.69
N ILE A 371 14.65 -3.64 7.85
CA ILE A 371 14.98 -2.45 7.05
C ILE A 371 15.06 -2.93 5.60
N ASN A 372 13.96 -2.87 4.83
CA ASN A 372 13.93 -3.47 3.49
C ASN A 372 13.47 -2.52 2.37
N SER A 373 13.96 -2.72 1.14
CA SER A 373 13.50 -1.98 -0.06
C SER A 373 13.73 -0.44 -0.05
N ASN A 374 14.49 0.12 0.90
CA ASN A 374 14.66 1.58 1.03
C ASN A 374 15.69 2.15 0.04
N ALA A 375 15.56 3.42 -0.30
CA ALA A 375 16.62 4.26 -0.88
C ALA A 375 17.28 5.02 0.26
N ILE A 376 18.58 4.85 0.45
CA ILE A 376 19.36 5.45 1.54
C ILE A 376 20.59 6.11 0.92
N GLU A 377 20.39 7.34 0.42
CA GLU A 377 21.24 7.91 -0.64
C GLU A 377 21.75 9.32 -0.28
N SER A 378 23.01 9.64 -0.56
CA SER A 378 23.54 11.01 -0.40
C SER A 378 23.38 11.63 1.01
N ASN A 379 23.29 10.84 2.08
CA ASN A 379 23.32 11.36 3.45
C ASN A 379 24.76 11.75 3.84
N SER A 380 24.95 12.75 4.70
CA SER A 380 26.29 13.32 4.95
C SER A 380 27.19 12.48 5.85
N GLN A 381 26.63 11.49 6.55
CA GLN A 381 27.40 10.44 7.25
C GLN A 381 27.15 9.09 6.58
N ASN A 382 26.84 8.03 7.35
CA ASN A 382 26.64 6.70 6.79
C ASN A 382 25.25 6.55 6.17
N GLY A 383 25.08 5.54 5.30
CA GLY A 383 23.76 5.09 4.89
C GLY A 383 22.98 4.52 6.07
N ILE A 384 23.47 3.40 6.62
CA ILE A 384 22.98 2.79 7.86
C ILE A 384 24.14 2.74 8.87
N SER A 385 23.89 3.14 10.13
CA SER A 385 24.81 2.95 11.26
C SER A 385 24.15 2.12 12.35
N LEU A 386 24.80 1.02 12.75
CA LEU A 386 24.30 -0.01 13.66
C LEU A 386 25.14 -0.08 14.94
N SER A 387 24.52 0.13 16.09
CA SER A 387 25.05 -0.10 17.43
C SER A 387 24.33 -1.29 18.08
N ALA A 388 23.76 -1.15 19.28
CA ALA A 388 23.08 -2.24 19.96
C ALA A 388 21.76 -2.59 19.25
N ILE A 389 21.69 -3.76 18.61
CA ILE A 389 20.53 -4.23 17.85
C ILE A 389 20.28 -5.72 18.12
N GLY A 390 19.02 -6.10 18.30
CA GLY A 390 18.61 -7.51 18.35
C GLY A 390 18.56 -8.17 16.97
N ASN A 391 17.82 -9.28 16.86
CA ASN A 391 17.63 -9.98 15.58
C ASN A 391 17.17 -9.01 14.48
N ASN A 392 17.83 -9.01 13.32
CA ASN A 392 17.58 -8.01 12.28
C ASN A 392 17.71 -8.56 10.86
N LYS A 393 16.97 -7.93 9.94
CA LYS A 393 16.91 -8.27 8.51
C LYS A 393 17.02 -6.99 7.70
N ILE A 394 18.06 -6.89 6.88
CA ILE A 394 18.37 -5.71 6.06
C ILE A 394 18.58 -6.21 4.63
N GLN A 395 17.53 -6.10 3.81
CA GLN A 395 17.53 -6.63 2.43
C GLN A 395 16.96 -5.65 1.42
N SER A 396 17.41 -5.79 0.17
CA SER A 396 16.84 -5.03 -0.95
C SER A 396 16.95 -3.50 -0.78
N ASN A 397 17.88 -2.99 0.03
CA ASN A 397 18.11 -1.56 0.10
C ASN A 397 19.06 -1.12 -1.02
N VAL A 398 18.88 0.10 -1.50
CA VAL A 398 19.86 0.85 -2.29
C VAL A 398 20.53 1.81 -1.32
N ILE A 399 21.83 1.66 -1.10
CA ILE A 399 22.61 2.39 -0.11
C ILE A 399 23.81 3.00 -0.84
N SER A 400 23.68 4.26 -1.30
CA SER A 400 24.61 4.82 -2.27
C SER A 400 25.01 6.28 -2.04
N SER A 401 26.24 6.61 -2.45
CA SER A 401 26.77 7.99 -2.43
C SER A 401 26.69 8.70 -1.07
N ASN A 402 26.63 7.96 0.04
CA ASN A 402 26.65 8.55 1.38
C ASN A 402 28.07 9.02 1.74
N GLY A 403 28.17 10.09 2.54
CA GLY A 403 29.39 10.83 2.81
C GLY A 403 30.41 10.13 3.72
N ALA A 404 30.04 9.00 4.32
CA ALA A 404 30.94 8.10 5.05
C ALA A 404 30.79 6.65 4.54
N THR A 405 30.33 5.72 5.37
CA THR A 405 30.17 4.30 5.00
C THR A 405 28.76 3.97 4.49
N GLY A 406 28.61 2.97 3.62
CA GLY A 406 27.30 2.40 3.28
C GLY A 406 26.58 1.80 4.50
N ILE A 407 27.14 0.72 5.08
CA ILE A 407 26.70 0.15 6.38
C ILE A 407 27.87 0.17 7.39
N GLU A 408 27.72 0.91 8.48
CA GLU A 408 28.65 0.94 9.62
C GLU A 408 28.15 0.05 10.77
N PHE A 409 29.05 -0.79 11.29
CA PHE A 409 28.92 -1.44 12.59
C PHE A 409 29.79 -0.69 13.63
N GLY A 410 29.14 0.03 14.54
CA GLY A 410 29.76 0.89 15.55
C GLY A 410 30.04 0.20 16.89
N GLY A 411 30.69 0.90 17.83
CA GLY A 411 31.32 0.28 19.01
C GLY A 411 30.46 -0.48 20.01
N ASN A 412 29.13 -0.26 20.03
CA ASN A 412 28.19 -1.04 20.84
C ASN A 412 27.51 -2.17 20.05
N TYR A 413 27.99 -2.47 18.84
CA TYR A 413 27.48 -3.56 18.02
C TYR A 413 27.97 -4.91 18.52
N ALA A 414 27.02 -5.83 18.76
CA ALA A 414 27.28 -7.24 18.97
C ALA A 414 26.37 -8.03 18.02
N MET A 415 26.92 -9.00 17.29
CA MET A 415 26.15 -9.79 16.33
C MET A 415 25.05 -10.59 17.05
N PRO A 416 23.76 -10.42 16.69
CA PRO A 416 22.65 -11.11 17.34
C PRO A 416 22.54 -12.57 16.87
N LYS A 417 21.68 -13.36 17.52
CA LYS A 417 21.47 -14.79 17.20
C LYS A 417 20.96 -15.03 15.78
N SER A 418 20.17 -14.12 15.23
CA SER A 418 19.68 -14.17 13.85
C SER A 418 19.90 -12.82 13.16
N GLN A 419 20.67 -12.85 12.07
CA GLN A 419 20.94 -11.67 11.25
C GLN A 419 20.93 -12.06 9.77
N GLU A 420 20.27 -11.26 8.95
CA GLU A 420 20.24 -11.40 7.51
C GLU A 420 20.49 -10.05 6.83
N ILE A 421 21.76 -9.77 6.50
CA ILE A 421 22.17 -8.59 5.72
C ILE A 421 22.63 -9.09 4.35
N SER A 422 21.71 -9.14 3.39
CA SER A 422 21.93 -9.71 2.05
C SER A 422 21.04 -9.05 1.00
N TYR A 423 21.41 -9.18 -0.28
CA TYR A 423 20.68 -8.63 -1.43
C TYR A 423 20.46 -7.11 -1.36
N ASN A 424 21.31 -6.36 -0.69
CA ASN A 424 21.39 -4.91 -0.82
C ASN A 424 22.31 -4.54 -1.98
N ALA A 425 22.12 -3.36 -2.57
CA ALA A 425 23.15 -2.68 -3.35
C ALA A 425 23.79 -1.61 -2.48
N ILE A 426 25.08 -1.80 -2.17
CA ILE A 426 25.87 -0.93 -1.29
C ILE A 426 27.03 -0.39 -2.13
N VAL A 427 26.85 0.82 -2.66
CA VAL A 427 27.53 1.27 -3.89
C VAL A 427 27.93 2.74 -3.89
N GLY A 428 29.21 3.02 -4.07
CA GLY A 428 29.77 4.35 -4.25
C GLY A 428 29.71 5.22 -3.00
N ASN A 429 29.75 4.62 -1.81
CA ASN A 429 29.83 5.37 -0.54
C ASN A 429 31.27 5.83 -0.27
N ALA A 430 31.44 7.02 0.31
CA ALA A 430 32.67 7.80 0.17
C ALA A 430 33.90 7.27 0.94
N GLU A 431 33.71 6.63 2.10
CA GLU A 431 34.79 6.01 2.87
C GLU A 431 34.91 4.50 2.56
N ARG A 432 33.78 3.78 2.64
CA ARG A 432 33.67 2.32 2.54
C ARG A 432 32.25 1.92 2.16
N GLU A 433 32.09 0.74 1.58
CA GLU A 433 30.74 0.15 1.46
C GLU A 433 30.29 -0.44 2.80
N VAL A 434 31.17 -1.14 3.51
CA VAL A 434 30.89 -1.71 4.85
C VAL A 434 32.09 -1.53 5.79
N GLU A 435 31.84 -1.08 7.01
CA GLU A 435 32.85 -0.81 8.06
C GLU A 435 32.49 -1.50 9.38
N ALA A 436 33.48 -2.02 10.09
CA ALA A 436 33.36 -2.48 11.47
C ALA A 436 34.50 -1.88 12.31
N ARG A 437 34.21 -0.78 13.02
CA ARG A 437 35.27 0.06 13.61
C ARG A 437 35.96 -0.65 14.79
N ASP A 438 35.19 -1.11 15.76
CA ASP A 438 35.71 -1.51 17.07
C ASP A 438 36.21 -2.97 17.20
N THR A 439 36.72 -3.30 18.38
CA THR A 439 37.80 -4.29 18.58
C THR A 439 37.36 -5.74 18.80
N TYR A 440 36.06 -6.04 18.82
CA TYR A 440 35.57 -7.43 18.98
C TYR A 440 35.91 -8.35 17.80
N TYR A 441 36.29 -7.77 16.66
CA TYR A 441 36.72 -8.49 15.48
C TYR A 441 38.19 -8.11 15.18
N ASP A 442 39.11 -8.94 15.66
CA ASP A 442 40.51 -8.94 15.21
C ASP A 442 40.66 -9.70 13.88
N MET A 443 41.72 -9.42 13.13
CA MET A 443 42.06 -10.12 11.88
C MET A 443 42.34 -11.63 12.09
N ASN A 444 42.58 -12.08 13.33
CA ASN A 444 42.77 -13.49 13.70
C ASN A 444 41.53 -14.12 14.36
N SER A 445 40.40 -13.40 14.45
CA SER A 445 39.14 -13.87 15.07
C SER A 445 38.04 -14.14 14.04
N ASP A 446 36.89 -14.63 14.49
CA ASP A 446 35.70 -14.81 13.63
C ASP A 446 35.20 -13.47 13.07
N GLN A 447 35.63 -13.14 11.84
CA GLN A 447 35.19 -11.98 11.07
C GLN A 447 33.66 -11.82 11.10
N LEU A 448 33.19 -10.57 11.26
CA LEU A 448 31.76 -10.26 11.24
C LEU A 448 31.15 -10.65 9.89
N LYS A 449 30.32 -11.70 9.90
CA LYS A 449 29.76 -12.28 8.69
C LYS A 449 28.41 -11.64 8.35
N ILE A 450 28.34 -11.09 7.14
CA ILE A 450 27.08 -10.74 6.47
C ILE A 450 26.89 -11.64 5.24
N GLY A 451 25.70 -11.57 4.64
CA GLY A 451 25.38 -12.34 3.44
C GLY A 451 25.93 -11.70 2.16
N ASP A 452 25.42 -12.21 1.04
CA ASP A 452 25.83 -11.79 -0.30
C ASP A 452 25.15 -10.47 -0.64
N ASN A 453 25.91 -9.47 -1.09
CA ASN A 453 25.38 -8.16 -1.46
C ASN A 453 26.02 -7.68 -2.78
N TRP A 454 25.36 -6.75 -3.47
CA TRP A 454 25.94 -6.10 -4.65
C TRP A 454 26.80 -4.92 -4.21
N TYR A 455 28.07 -4.93 -4.63
CA TYR A 455 29.05 -3.89 -4.33
C TYR A 455 29.65 -3.34 -5.63
N SER A 456 29.97 -2.05 -5.63
CA SER A 456 30.99 -1.47 -6.52
C SER A 456 32.39 -1.79 -5.99
N ASP A 457 33.42 -1.23 -6.61
CA ASP A 457 34.83 -1.39 -6.20
C ASP A 457 35.20 -0.56 -4.95
N GLY A 458 34.18 -0.15 -4.18
CA GLY A 458 34.34 0.56 -2.92
C GLY A 458 34.90 -0.34 -1.82
N VAL A 459 35.69 0.24 -0.92
CA VAL A 459 36.48 -0.55 0.02
C VAL A 459 35.60 -1.19 1.09
N ILE A 460 35.65 -2.52 1.21
CA ILE A 460 35.05 -3.27 2.32
C ILE A 460 36.10 -3.41 3.43
N CYS A 461 35.70 -3.26 4.68
CA CYS A 461 36.60 -3.45 5.82
C CYS A 461 37.07 -4.92 5.94
N PRO A 462 38.39 -5.20 6.10
CA PRO A 462 38.93 -6.57 6.21
C PRO A 462 38.38 -7.43 7.37
N LYS A 463 37.69 -6.80 8.34
CA LYS A 463 36.99 -7.49 9.43
C LYS A 463 35.62 -8.06 9.02
N ILE A 464 35.09 -7.68 7.85
CA ILE A 464 33.80 -8.11 7.31
C ILE A 464 33.99 -9.33 6.41
N LYS A 465 33.17 -10.36 6.61
CA LYS A 465 33.08 -11.54 5.74
C LYS A 465 31.78 -11.50 4.95
N THR A 466 31.89 -11.34 3.63
CA THR A 466 30.76 -11.16 2.70
C THR A 466 31.15 -11.67 1.31
N ASN A 467 30.17 -11.93 0.44
CA ASN A 467 30.40 -12.23 -0.97
C ASN A 467 29.84 -11.08 -1.85
N LYS A 468 30.52 -10.76 -2.96
CA LYS A 468 29.96 -9.93 -4.05
C LYS A 468 28.96 -10.80 -4.83
N ILE A 469 27.69 -10.37 -4.90
CA ILE A 469 26.73 -10.88 -5.88
C ILE A 469 27.33 -10.64 -7.27
N LYS A 470 27.25 -11.62 -8.16
CA LYS A 470 27.86 -11.53 -9.50
C LYS A 470 26.84 -11.07 -10.53
N PHE A 471 27.24 -10.21 -11.45
CA PHE A 471 26.48 -9.95 -12.66
C PHE A 471 26.99 -10.87 -13.78
N SER A 472 26.08 -11.38 -14.60
CA SER A 472 26.39 -12.19 -15.77
C SER A 472 25.47 -11.87 -16.94
N VAL A 473 25.98 -11.99 -18.16
CA VAL A 473 25.20 -11.94 -19.39
C VAL A 473 25.47 -13.22 -20.18
N THR A 474 24.42 -13.98 -20.45
CA THR A 474 24.48 -15.30 -21.11
C THR A 474 23.64 -15.26 -22.38
N GLN A 475 24.21 -15.65 -23.52
CA GLN A 475 23.45 -15.85 -24.76
C GLN A 475 22.56 -17.10 -24.63
N ILE A 476 21.27 -16.98 -24.92
CA ILE A 476 20.28 -18.07 -24.84
C ILE A 476 19.61 -18.39 -26.20
N GLY A 477 19.83 -17.54 -27.20
CA GLY A 477 19.43 -17.75 -28.59
C GLY A 477 20.27 -16.89 -29.53
N PRO A 478 20.11 -16.99 -30.86
CA PRO A 478 20.97 -16.29 -31.84
C PRO A 478 21.11 -14.79 -31.57
N ASN A 479 20.00 -14.14 -31.21
CA ASN A 479 19.91 -12.72 -30.90
C ASN A 479 19.42 -12.43 -29.48
N GLN A 480 19.27 -13.45 -28.62
CA GLN A 480 18.61 -13.33 -27.31
C GLN A 480 19.55 -13.62 -26.14
N PHE A 481 19.51 -12.77 -25.12
CA PHE A 481 20.45 -12.73 -24.01
C PHE A 481 19.72 -12.62 -22.66
N HIS A 482 20.25 -13.29 -21.65
CA HIS A 482 19.84 -13.17 -20.25
C HIS A 482 20.90 -12.39 -19.47
N ALA A 483 20.51 -11.24 -18.93
CA ALA A 483 21.27 -10.51 -17.92
C ALA A 483 20.76 -10.94 -16.53
N SER A 484 21.64 -11.42 -15.66
CA SER A 484 21.27 -11.99 -14.36
C SER A 484 22.22 -11.62 -13.24
N PHE A 485 21.68 -11.50 -12.03
CA PHE A 485 22.45 -11.42 -10.78
C PHE A 485 22.43 -12.75 -10.05
N ILE A 486 23.59 -13.27 -9.66
CA ILE A 486 23.77 -14.61 -9.09
C ILE A 486 24.45 -14.52 -7.71
N ASP A 487 23.93 -15.23 -6.71
CA ASP A 487 24.50 -15.31 -5.36
C ASP A 487 25.77 -16.20 -5.29
N SER A 488 26.42 -16.31 -4.13
CA SER A 488 27.63 -17.11 -3.97
C SER A 488 27.41 -18.63 -4.02
N LYS A 489 26.14 -19.07 -4.11
CA LYS A 489 25.73 -20.48 -4.16
C LYS A 489 25.23 -20.89 -5.55
N GLY A 490 25.05 -19.93 -6.46
CA GLY A 490 24.52 -20.15 -7.81
C GLY A 490 23.03 -19.84 -7.98
N ASN A 491 22.35 -19.32 -6.96
CA ASN A 491 20.93 -18.94 -7.05
C ASN A 491 20.77 -17.58 -7.74
N LEU A 492 19.62 -17.37 -8.39
CA LEU A 492 19.22 -16.04 -8.86
C LEU A 492 18.97 -15.11 -7.67
N ALA A 493 19.61 -13.94 -7.68
CA ALA A 493 19.52 -12.93 -6.62
C ALA A 493 18.22 -12.12 -6.70
N THR A 494 17.08 -12.81 -6.61
CA THR A 494 15.73 -12.25 -6.83
C THR A 494 15.37 -11.09 -5.90
N LEU A 495 15.94 -11.05 -4.71
CA LEU A 495 15.74 -9.99 -3.73
C LEU A 495 16.63 -8.76 -3.97
N LEU A 496 17.56 -8.77 -4.94
CA LEU A 496 18.36 -7.59 -5.26
C LEU A 496 17.45 -6.51 -5.89
N PRO A 497 17.55 -5.22 -5.51
CA PRO A 497 16.65 -4.20 -6.05
C PRO A 497 16.98 -3.90 -7.49
N ASP A 498 15.96 -3.52 -8.23
CA ASP A 498 16.04 -3.27 -9.66
C ASP A 498 17.21 -2.35 -10.06
N ARG A 499 17.93 -2.76 -11.10
CA ARG A 499 19.10 -2.08 -11.68
C ARG A 499 18.87 -1.75 -13.14
N THR A 500 19.41 -0.62 -13.60
CA THR A 500 19.38 -0.27 -15.02
C THR A 500 20.53 -0.97 -15.75
N LEU A 501 20.22 -1.89 -16.67
CA LEU A 501 21.17 -2.41 -17.64
C LEU A 501 21.33 -1.41 -18.78
N SER A 502 22.57 -1.14 -19.17
CA SER A 502 22.92 -0.45 -20.41
C SER A 502 23.69 -1.41 -21.32
N TYR A 503 23.31 -1.51 -22.59
CA TYR A 503 24.07 -2.28 -23.57
C TYR A 503 24.23 -1.53 -24.90
N LYS A 504 25.32 -1.78 -25.61
CA LYS A 504 25.53 -1.34 -27.00
C LYS A 504 26.03 -2.48 -27.88
N ILE A 505 25.72 -2.37 -29.16
CA ILE A 505 26.21 -3.26 -30.23
C ILE A 505 27.32 -2.49 -30.95
N ASN A 506 28.54 -3.04 -30.98
CA ASN A 506 29.75 -2.35 -31.45
C ASN A 506 29.90 -0.96 -30.80
N ASP A 507 30.14 0.09 -31.59
CA ASP A 507 30.11 1.50 -31.17
C ASP A 507 28.78 2.20 -31.47
N GLY A 508 27.70 1.42 -31.59
CA GLY A 508 26.34 1.89 -31.72
C GLY A 508 25.79 2.58 -30.46
N LYS A 509 24.57 3.11 -30.60
CA LYS A 509 23.85 3.81 -29.53
C LYS A 509 23.56 2.85 -28.36
N SER A 510 23.84 3.29 -27.13
CA SER A 510 23.46 2.54 -25.93
C SER A 510 21.93 2.48 -25.77
N VAL A 511 21.43 1.29 -25.43
CA VAL A 511 20.04 0.98 -25.08
C VAL A 511 19.97 0.65 -23.59
N THR A 512 18.94 1.12 -22.91
CA THR A 512 18.75 0.95 -21.46
C THR A 512 17.49 0.17 -21.14
N MET A 513 17.55 -0.75 -20.17
CA MET A 513 16.38 -1.45 -19.64
C MET A 513 16.51 -1.73 -18.13
N THR A 514 15.44 -2.15 -17.48
CA THR A 514 15.45 -2.51 -16.05
C THR A 514 15.62 -4.03 -15.88
N ILE A 515 16.55 -4.43 -15.00
CA ILE A 515 16.66 -5.78 -14.44
C ILE A 515 15.82 -5.80 -13.17
N SER A 516 14.70 -6.54 -13.17
CA SER A 516 13.78 -6.67 -12.03
C SER A 516 13.78 -8.12 -11.54
N GLY A 517 13.64 -8.35 -10.23
CA GLY A 517 13.67 -9.72 -9.68
C GLY A 517 14.97 -10.48 -9.98
N GLY A 518 16.09 -9.77 -10.12
CA GLY A 518 17.41 -10.33 -10.41
C GLY A 518 17.68 -10.75 -11.86
N ILE A 519 16.72 -10.71 -12.78
CA ILE A 519 16.88 -11.15 -14.18
C ILE A 519 16.23 -10.22 -15.21
N ALA A 520 16.82 -10.15 -16.40
CA ALA A 520 16.24 -9.52 -17.59
C ALA A 520 16.56 -10.35 -18.85
N THR A 521 15.58 -10.41 -19.75
CA THR A 521 15.74 -10.99 -21.09
C THR A 521 15.75 -9.85 -22.11
N PHE A 522 16.76 -9.79 -22.98
CA PHE A 522 16.82 -8.82 -24.06
C PHE A 522 17.19 -9.44 -25.40
N THR A 523 16.76 -8.79 -26.47
CA THR A 523 17.07 -9.17 -27.85
C THR A 523 17.91 -8.05 -28.47
N VAL A 524 19.01 -8.40 -29.11
CA VAL A 524 19.86 -7.47 -29.88
C VAL A 524 19.67 -7.73 -31.36
N ASP A 525 19.57 -6.67 -32.16
CA ASP A 525 19.56 -6.76 -33.61
C ASP A 525 21.01 -6.59 -34.10
N ALA A 526 21.73 -7.72 -34.17
CA ALA A 526 23.18 -7.78 -34.32
C ALA A 526 23.59 -8.96 -35.22
N ASP A 527 24.53 -8.73 -36.13
CA ASP A 527 25.03 -9.72 -37.09
C ASP A 527 26.06 -10.67 -36.47
N ASP A 528 26.51 -11.67 -37.24
CA ASP A 528 27.54 -12.60 -36.81
C ASP A 528 28.93 -11.93 -36.77
N GLY A 529 29.51 -11.88 -35.58
CA GLY A 529 30.77 -11.18 -35.29
C GLY A 529 30.60 -9.85 -34.54
N ASP A 530 29.37 -9.37 -34.37
CA ASP A 530 29.10 -8.14 -33.61
C ASP A 530 29.45 -8.29 -32.11
N LEU A 531 30.03 -7.21 -31.57
CA LEU A 531 30.40 -7.10 -30.17
C LEU A 531 29.21 -6.58 -29.34
N VAL A 532 28.69 -7.41 -28.43
CA VAL A 532 27.66 -6.97 -27.47
C VAL A 532 28.37 -6.54 -26.18
N LYS A 533 28.41 -5.22 -25.93
CA LYS A 533 28.93 -4.66 -24.68
C LYS A 533 27.79 -4.40 -23.70
N ALA A 534 27.89 -4.91 -22.48
CA ALA A 534 26.89 -4.77 -21.43
C ALA A 534 27.51 -4.25 -20.11
N THR A 535 26.85 -3.28 -19.50
CA THR A 535 27.27 -2.61 -18.26
C THR A 535 26.04 -2.28 -17.42
N VAL A 536 26.11 -2.46 -16.10
CA VAL A 536 25.02 -2.12 -15.17
C VAL A 536 25.29 -0.78 -14.50
N ASP A 537 24.25 0.04 -14.34
CA ASP A 537 24.31 1.27 -13.57
C ASP A 537 24.39 0.96 -12.06
N TYR A 538 25.52 1.31 -11.44
CA TYR A 538 25.74 1.20 -9.99
C TYR A 538 25.09 2.34 -9.20
N SER A 539 24.77 3.47 -9.84
CA SER A 539 24.31 4.70 -9.18
C SER A 539 22.79 4.80 -9.05
N ARG A 540 22.04 4.15 -9.96
CA ARG A 540 20.63 4.45 -10.20
C ARG A 540 19.65 3.42 -9.63
N ARG A 541 18.55 3.97 -9.12
CA ARG A 541 17.27 3.32 -8.82
C ARG A 541 16.23 3.88 -9.80
N ASP A 542 15.61 3.02 -10.60
CA ASP A 542 14.40 3.40 -11.36
C ASP A 542 13.13 3.27 -10.51
N ASN A 543 13.12 2.38 -9.50
CA ASN A 543 12.01 2.22 -8.54
C ASN A 543 12.01 3.29 -7.43
N ALA A 544 12.05 4.57 -7.80
CA ALA A 544 11.65 5.64 -6.88
C ALA A 544 10.14 5.53 -6.61
N TYR A 545 9.71 5.64 -5.35
CA TYR A 545 8.28 5.71 -5.04
C TYR A 545 7.74 7.12 -5.32
N ASP A 546 7.60 7.45 -6.61
CA ASP A 546 6.75 8.56 -7.03
C ASP A 546 5.29 8.10 -6.96
N SER A 547 4.48 8.83 -6.19
CA SER A 547 3.05 8.58 -6.02
C SER A 547 2.24 8.79 -7.31
N ASN A 548 2.84 9.36 -8.36
CA ASN A 548 2.19 9.64 -9.65
C ASN A 548 2.79 8.90 -10.86
N SER A 549 3.91 8.16 -10.71
CA SER A 549 4.58 7.58 -11.88
C SER A 549 3.86 6.34 -12.41
N ARG A 550 3.23 6.46 -13.60
CA ARG A 550 2.99 5.31 -14.47
C ARG A 550 4.30 4.96 -15.18
N ALA A 551 4.98 3.93 -14.72
CA ALA A 551 6.24 3.49 -15.33
C ALA A 551 6.01 3.07 -16.80
N SER A 552 6.77 3.68 -17.72
CA SER A 552 6.76 3.37 -19.15
C SER A 552 8.13 2.85 -19.59
N SER A 553 8.37 1.56 -19.37
CA SER A 553 9.53 0.81 -19.86
C SER A 553 9.05 -0.53 -20.44
N GLN A 554 9.81 -1.10 -21.38
CA GLN A 554 9.44 -2.36 -22.02
C GLN A 554 9.59 -3.56 -21.08
N SER A 555 8.99 -4.69 -21.47
CA SER A 555 8.71 -5.86 -20.62
C SER A 555 9.90 -6.37 -19.78
N SER A 556 9.77 -6.24 -18.47
CA SER A 556 10.57 -6.94 -17.46
C SER A 556 10.12 -8.41 -17.34
N SER A 557 11.05 -9.36 -17.37
CA SER A 557 10.74 -10.81 -17.29
C SER A 557 10.85 -11.43 -15.88
N GLY A 558 11.35 -10.69 -14.88
CA GLY A 558 11.50 -11.15 -13.49
C GLY A 558 10.38 -10.71 -12.55
N ASN A 559 10.01 -11.57 -11.61
CA ASN A 559 9.02 -11.27 -10.55
C ASN A 559 9.62 -10.33 -9.50
N ILE A 560 8.93 -9.22 -9.21
CA ILE A 560 9.30 -8.28 -8.14
C ILE A 560 9.08 -8.96 -6.77
N PRO A 561 10.00 -8.81 -5.79
CA PRO A 561 9.79 -9.26 -4.42
C PRO A 561 8.51 -8.70 -3.80
N SER A 562 7.51 -9.58 -3.64
CA SER A 562 6.33 -9.30 -2.82
C SER A 562 6.66 -9.57 -1.36
N TYR A 563 6.42 -8.58 -0.51
CA TYR A 563 6.46 -8.74 0.93
C TYR A 563 5.04 -8.61 1.44
N ASP A 564 4.55 -9.66 2.11
CA ASP A 564 3.24 -9.62 2.72
C ASP A 564 3.28 -8.69 3.94
N TYR A 565 2.78 -7.47 3.75
CA TYR A 565 2.63 -6.49 4.82
C TYR A 565 1.23 -6.64 5.40
N PRO A 566 1.06 -6.54 6.74
CA PRO A 566 -0.27 -6.51 7.30
C PRO A 566 -1.03 -5.37 6.65
N SER A 567 -2.20 -5.69 6.07
CA SER A 567 -3.09 -4.66 5.56
C SER A 567 -3.32 -3.65 6.68
N ILE A 568 -2.96 -2.37 6.43
CA ILE A 568 -3.32 -1.29 7.36
C ILE A 568 -4.82 -1.47 7.57
N PRO A 569 -5.30 -1.73 8.81
CA PRO A 569 -6.68 -2.11 9.02
C PRO A 569 -7.56 -1.10 8.32
N ASN A 570 -8.42 -1.54 7.41
CA ASN A 570 -9.31 -0.66 6.65
C ASN A 570 -10.48 -0.23 7.57
N TYR A 571 -10.10 0.36 8.71
CA TYR A 571 -10.83 1.33 9.48
C TYR A 571 -11.25 2.40 8.50
N GLN A 572 -12.46 2.21 7.97
CA GLN A 572 -12.77 2.69 6.65
C GLN A 572 -12.40 4.18 6.54
N LEU A 573 -11.71 4.52 5.45
CA LEU A 573 -12.17 5.67 4.68
C LEU A 573 -13.64 5.35 4.39
N TYR A 574 -14.52 5.75 5.31
CA TYR A 574 -15.94 5.47 5.25
C TYR A 574 -16.42 6.15 3.98
N GLU A 575 -16.52 5.37 2.91
CA GLU A 575 -16.79 5.87 1.58
C GLU A 575 -18.01 6.78 1.66
N ASP A 576 -17.85 8.04 1.27
CA ASP A 576 -18.90 9.04 1.40
C ASP A 576 -20.17 8.49 0.76
N ILE A 577 -21.18 8.19 1.59
CA ILE A 577 -22.49 7.67 1.16
C ILE A 577 -23.30 8.86 0.61
N GLY A 578 -22.72 9.51 -0.40
CA GLY A 578 -22.87 10.94 -0.66
C GLY A 578 -22.31 11.45 -2.00
N THR A 579 -21.77 10.59 -2.89
CA THR A 579 -21.46 10.95 -4.30
C THR A 579 -22.24 10.11 -5.31
N GLY A 580 -23.53 9.90 -5.05
CA GLY A 580 -24.48 9.47 -6.09
C GLY A 580 -24.57 10.55 -7.16
N GLY A 581 -23.99 10.30 -8.33
CA GLY A 581 -23.82 11.26 -9.42
C GLY A 581 -25.13 11.71 -10.08
N GLY A 582 -25.84 12.64 -9.45
CA GLY A 582 -26.99 13.35 -10.04
C GLY A 582 -26.52 14.35 -11.09
N ALA A 583 -26.34 13.90 -12.33
CA ALA A 583 -26.09 14.76 -13.48
C ALA A 583 -27.35 15.58 -13.81
N GLY A 584 -27.56 16.68 -13.10
CA GLY A 584 -28.61 17.65 -13.39
C GLY A 584 -28.30 18.41 -14.68
N ASN A 585 -29.24 18.43 -15.62
CA ASN A 585 -29.14 19.26 -16.82
C ASN A 585 -29.11 20.74 -16.41
N GLY A 586 -28.02 21.43 -16.72
CA GLY A 586 -27.86 22.86 -16.55
C GLY A 586 -27.19 23.47 -17.77
N ASP A 587 -27.97 24.11 -18.63
CA ASP A 587 -27.45 24.80 -19.80
C ASP A 587 -26.57 26.00 -19.38
N GLY A 588 -25.28 25.92 -19.70
CA GLY A 588 -24.28 26.94 -19.38
C GLY A 588 -23.31 27.14 -20.53
N THR A 589 -23.55 28.14 -21.37
CA THR A 589 -22.78 28.36 -22.60
C THR A 589 -21.42 29.00 -22.35
N GLY A 590 -20.34 28.31 -22.73
CA GLY A 590 -18.98 28.85 -22.80
C GLY A 590 -18.08 28.01 -23.72
N GLN A 591 -17.48 28.63 -24.74
CA GLN A 591 -16.52 27.97 -25.66
C GLN A 591 -15.09 28.11 -25.10
N GLY A 592 -14.20 27.11 -25.24
CA GLY A 592 -13.37 26.85 -26.44
C GLY A 592 -11.97 27.49 -26.24
N HIS A 593 -10.82 26.90 -26.56
CA HIS A 593 -10.41 25.66 -27.26
C HIS A 593 -9.23 24.99 -26.48
N GLY A 594 -8.72 23.78 -26.78
CA GLY A 594 -9.15 22.72 -27.70
C GLY A 594 -7.98 21.84 -28.22
N GLY A 595 -8.21 20.54 -28.38
CA GLY A 595 -7.38 19.62 -29.18
C GLY A 595 -6.14 18.98 -28.50
N ASN A 596 -5.70 17.76 -28.87
CA ASN A 596 -6.43 16.75 -29.64
C ASN A 596 -6.00 15.29 -29.34
N SER A 597 -6.99 14.41 -29.48
CA SER A 597 -7.02 12.94 -29.44
C SER A 597 -5.79 12.09 -29.79
N ASN A 598 -5.79 10.85 -29.29
CA ASN A 598 -5.89 9.70 -30.20
C ASN A 598 -6.87 8.63 -29.67
N LYS A 599 -7.39 7.74 -30.53
CA LYS A 599 -8.39 6.72 -30.21
C LYS A 599 -7.82 5.29 -30.33
N GLY A 600 -8.31 4.39 -29.49
CA GLY A 600 -8.24 2.94 -29.67
C GLY A 600 -9.61 2.32 -29.34
N ASN A 601 -10.05 1.34 -30.12
CA ASN A 601 -11.39 0.74 -30.02
C ASN A 601 -11.27 -0.79 -29.90
N GLY A 602 -12.16 -1.44 -29.14
CA GLY A 602 -12.06 -2.90 -28.93
C GLY A 602 -13.17 -3.45 -28.04
N ASP A 603 -14.34 -3.68 -28.61
CA ASP A 603 -15.39 -4.52 -28.00
C ASP A 603 -15.05 -6.01 -28.15
N SER A 604 -15.24 -6.79 -27.09
CA SER A 604 -16.12 -7.98 -27.07
C SER A 604 -16.12 -8.64 -25.69
N ALA A 605 -17.26 -9.25 -25.33
CA ALA A 605 -17.41 -10.07 -24.11
C ALA A 605 -17.05 -11.53 -24.38
N VAL A 606 -17.02 -12.37 -23.33
CA VAL A 606 -17.94 -13.53 -23.19
C VAL A 606 -17.78 -14.25 -21.84
N GLU A 607 -18.93 -14.64 -21.29
CA GLU A 607 -19.21 -15.68 -20.27
C GLU A 607 -18.68 -15.62 -18.82
N SER A 608 -19.46 -16.33 -18.00
CA SER A 608 -19.42 -16.48 -16.56
C SER A 608 -19.47 -17.95 -16.19
N SER A 609 -18.96 -18.33 -15.02
CA SER A 609 -19.40 -19.54 -14.35
C SER A 609 -19.50 -19.33 -12.84
N ASP A 610 -20.61 -19.79 -12.26
CA ASP A 610 -20.86 -19.70 -10.82
C ASP A 610 -20.08 -20.76 -10.03
N ASN A 611 -19.74 -20.45 -8.78
CA ASN A 611 -20.14 -21.35 -7.71
C ASN A 611 -20.39 -20.62 -6.37
N THR A 612 -21.10 -21.32 -5.48
CA THR A 612 -21.72 -20.81 -4.26
C THR A 612 -20.84 -21.00 -3.01
N GLY A 613 -20.97 -20.12 -2.02
CA GLY A 613 -20.12 -20.11 -0.82
C GLY A 613 -20.73 -19.34 0.36
N ASN A 614 -21.82 -19.88 0.92
CA ASN A 614 -22.66 -19.33 2.00
C ASN A 614 -21.97 -18.52 3.12
N SER A 615 -22.57 -17.38 3.52
CA SER A 615 -22.05 -16.47 4.54
C SER A 615 -22.76 -16.54 5.91
N THR A 616 -22.05 -17.01 6.93
CA THR A 616 -22.30 -16.71 8.37
C THR A 616 -20.92 -16.64 9.06
N HIS A 617 -20.70 -15.97 10.20
CA HIS A 617 -21.60 -15.31 11.17
C HIS A 617 -20.91 -14.06 11.75
N SER A 618 -21.66 -13.05 12.18
CA SER A 618 -21.11 -11.83 12.83
C SER A 618 -21.55 -11.78 14.30
N GLN A 619 -20.61 -11.73 15.24
CA GLN A 619 -20.88 -11.31 16.62
C GLN A 619 -19.79 -10.38 17.17
N ARG A 620 -20.16 -9.60 18.20
CA ARG A 620 -19.32 -8.60 18.86
C ARG A 620 -18.39 -9.23 19.90
N ALA A 621 -17.35 -8.50 20.27
CA ALA A 621 -16.62 -8.71 21.52
C ALA A 621 -17.30 -7.99 22.70
N ASP A 622 -17.10 -8.53 23.90
CA ASP A 622 -17.03 -7.82 25.19
C ASP A 622 -16.00 -8.54 26.10
N PRO A 623 -15.36 -7.89 27.10
CA PRO A 623 -14.09 -8.39 27.65
C PRO A 623 -14.13 -8.93 29.09
N ALA A 624 -13.49 -10.09 29.34
CA ALA A 624 -12.82 -10.45 30.61
C ALA A 624 -12.00 -11.76 30.47
N ASN A 625 -11.00 -11.92 31.36
CA ASN A 625 -10.18 -13.11 31.70
C ASN A 625 -10.68 -14.49 31.15
N ASN A 626 -9.80 -15.35 30.63
CA ASN A 626 -8.70 -15.94 31.42
C ASN A 626 -7.44 -16.33 30.59
N ALA A 627 -6.40 -16.83 31.28
CA ALA A 627 -5.08 -17.13 30.75
C ALA A 627 -4.99 -18.41 29.88
N ASN A 628 -3.77 -18.66 29.37
CA ASN A 628 -3.34 -19.71 28.45
C ASN A 628 -3.86 -19.58 27.00
N ASN A 629 -3.02 -18.96 26.16
CA ASN A 629 -2.76 -19.54 24.84
C ASN A 629 -1.25 -19.47 24.56
N GLN A 630 -0.70 -20.44 23.82
CA GLN A 630 0.73 -20.52 23.55
C GLN A 630 1.14 -19.67 22.33
N VAL A 631 2.44 -19.41 22.21
CA VAL A 631 3.03 -18.79 21.03
C VAL A 631 2.94 -19.79 19.87
N ASN A 632 2.13 -19.47 18.87
CA ASN A 632 2.26 -20.04 17.54
C ASN A 632 3.04 -19.05 16.69
N ASP A 633 4.31 -19.36 16.43
CA ASP A 633 5.12 -18.63 15.46
C ASP A 633 4.52 -18.79 14.05
N VAL A 634 4.58 -17.72 13.26
CA VAL A 634 4.20 -17.78 11.84
C VAL A 634 5.38 -18.33 11.05
N GLU A 635 5.48 -19.66 10.97
CA GLU A 635 6.36 -20.30 9.98
C GLU A 635 5.92 -19.88 8.57
N GLN A 636 6.82 -19.21 7.84
CA GLN A 636 6.61 -18.90 6.43
C GLN A 636 6.93 -20.15 5.61
N SER A 637 5.88 -20.84 5.17
CA SER A 637 5.98 -22.04 4.35
C SER A 637 6.55 -21.73 2.96
N TYR A 638 7.73 -22.24 2.66
CA TYR A 638 8.29 -22.24 1.31
C TYR A 638 7.79 -23.46 0.54
N GLU A 639 6.90 -23.28 -0.44
CA GLU A 639 6.55 -24.35 -1.37
C GLU A 639 7.68 -24.59 -2.39
N THR A 640 8.65 -25.41 -2.02
CA THR A 640 9.63 -25.95 -2.96
C THR A 640 9.02 -27.09 -3.77
N GLN A 641 8.38 -26.78 -4.91
CA GLN A 641 8.15 -27.81 -5.92
C GLN A 641 9.45 -28.15 -6.64
N ALA A 642 9.90 -29.39 -6.46
CA ALA A 642 11.00 -30.02 -7.18
C ALA A 642 10.54 -31.37 -7.73
N THR A 643 11.32 -31.95 -8.66
CA THR A 643 10.94 -33.07 -9.57
C THR A 643 9.93 -32.63 -10.65
N THR A 644 9.96 -33.18 -11.87
CA THR A 644 10.45 -34.50 -12.32
C THR A 644 11.65 -34.47 -13.29
N SER A 645 12.17 -35.67 -13.56
CA SER A 645 13.48 -35.95 -14.18
C SER A 645 13.38 -36.27 -15.70
N PRO A 646 14.48 -36.51 -16.45
CA PRO A 646 14.52 -36.32 -17.91
C PRO A 646 13.90 -37.47 -18.72
N ALA A 647 13.44 -37.14 -19.92
CA ALA A 647 13.01 -38.12 -20.93
C ALA A 647 14.21 -38.74 -21.66
N SER A 648 14.42 -40.04 -21.47
CA SER A 648 15.35 -40.85 -22.26
C SER A 648 14.77 -41.15 -23.65
N ALA A 649 15.52 -40.85 -24.72
CA ALA A 649 15.17 -41.31 -26.07
C ALA A 649 15.72 -42.72 -26.31
N SER A 650 14.85 -43.64 -26.71
CA SER A 650 15.20 -45.02 -27.09
C SER A 650 15.40 -45.15 -28.60
N GLU A 651 16.41 -45.89 -29.03
CA GLU A 651 16.61 -46.22 -30.44
C GLU A 651 15.46 -47.06 -31.01
N SER A 652 15.02 -46.73 -32.23
CA SER A 652 14.43 -47.69 -33.17
C SER A 652 14.62 -47.17 -34.60
N SER A 653 14.88 -48.05 -35.56
CA SER A 653 15.34 -47.68 -36.90
C SER A 653 14.36 -48.06 -38.01
N SER A 654 14.05 -47.10 -38.86
CA SER A 654 13.72 -47.27 -40.28
C SER A 654 13.83 -45.88 -40.93
N GLY A 655 14.25 -45.79 -42.18
CA GLY A 655 14.42 -44.50 -42.87
C GLY A 655 13.95 -44.58 -44.32
N VAL A 656 14.13 -43.47 -45.06
CA VAL A 656 14.56 -43.42 -46.48
C VAL A 656 14.65 -41.94 -46.90
N ASP A 657 15.83 -41.58 -47.42
CA ASP A 657 16.21 -40.52 -48.39
C ASP A 657 15.75 -39.04 -48.32
N ALA A 658 16.61 -38.22 -48.95
CA ALA A 658 16.37 -36.92 -49.60
C ALA A 658 16.51 -35.59 -48.83
N ASP A 659 17.76 -35.15 -48.76
CA ASP A 659 18.25 -33.83 -49.27
C ASP A 659 18.28 -32.55 -48.38
N SER A 660 19.30 -31.74 -48.68
CA SER A 660 19.58 -30.33 -48.37
C SER A 660 19.04 -29.69 -47.06
N GLY A 661 19.96 -29.44 -46.11
CA GLY A 661 19.72 -28.54 -44.98
C GLY A 661 20.98 -28.27 -44.15
N SER A 662 21.46 -27.03 -44.12
CA SER A 662 22.63 -26.62 -43.34
C SER A 662 22.38 -26.72 -41.83
N THR A 663 23.30 -27.33 -41.08
CA THR A 663 23.35 -27.20 -39.62
C THR A 663 23.59 -25.74 -39.24
N PRO A 664 22.76 -25.12 -38.38
CA PRO A 664 23.10 -23.86 -37.74
C PRO A 664 24.25 -24.13 -36.76
N GLN A 665 25.48 -23.74 -37.11
CA GLN A 665 26.53 -23.65 -36.11
C GLN A 665 26.16 -22.54 -35.11
N SER A 666 26.35 -22.80 -33.82
CA SER A 666 26.18 -21.77 -32.80
C SER A 666 27.35 -20.79 -32.90
N VAL A 667 27.14 -19.67 -33.58
CA VAL A 667 28.15 -18.61 -33.71
C VAL A 667 28.23 -17.86 -32.38
N ILE A 668 29.40 -17.95 -31.74
CA ILE A 668 29.64 -17.34 -30.42
C ILE A 668 29.76 -15.83 -30.62
N LYS A 669 28.76 -15.07 -30.19
CA LYS A 669 28.84 -13.59 -30.16
C LYS A 669 29.71 -13.18 -28.98
N GLN A 670 30.66 -12.27 -29.22
CA GLN A 670 31.58 -11.83 -28.17
C GLN A 670 30.82 -10.89 -27.21
N ILE A 671 30.50 -11.39 -26.03
CA ILE A 671 29.96 -10.58 -24.94
C ILE A 671 31.14 -9.97 -24.19
N ILE A 672 31.19 -8.63 -24.09
CA ILE A 672 32.01 -7.95 -23.11
C ILE A 672 31.08 -7.40 -22.03
N ILE A 673 31.08 -8.08 -20.87
CA ILE A 673 30.67 -7.46 -19.62
C ILE A 673 31.78 -6.48 -19.25
N ASP A 674 31.51 -5.18 -19.27
CA ASP A 674 32.49 -4.18 -18.84
C ASP A 674 32.02 -3.58 -17.52
N GLU A 675 32.61 -4.08 -16.42
CA GLU A 675 32.53 -3.43 -15.10
C GLU A 675 33.43 -2.17 -15.06
N GLU A 676 34.35 -1.95 -16.02
CA GLU A 676 35.39 -0.90 -15.96
C GLU A 676 35.71 -0.16 -17.29
N GLU A 677 34.98 0.91 -17.62
CA GLU A 677 35.49 1.90 -18.60
C GLU A 677 36.50 2.91 -18.01
N PHE A 678 36.56 3.10 -16.68
CA PHE A 678 37.31 4.21 -16.09
C PHE A 678 38.84 4.00 -16.01
N TYR A 679 39.30 2.74 -15.90
CA TYR A 679 40.71 2.44 -15.61
C TYR A 679 41.63 2.30 -16.83
N LYS A 680 41.08 1.97 -18.02
CA LYS A 680 41.90 1.81 -19.24
C LYS A 680 42.50 3.14 -19.73
N VAL A 681 41.75 4.24 -19.65
CA VAL A 681 42.23 5.58 -20.09
C VAL A 681 43.24 6.17 -19.11
N THR A 682 42.97 6.06 -17.79
CA THR A 682 43.83 6.62 -16.74
C THR A 682 45.17 5.89 -16.63
N GLY A 683 45.19 4.56 -16.71
CA GLY A 683 46.43 3.77 -16.72
C GLY A 683 47.35 4.12 -17.90
N ILE A 684 46.81 4.19 -19.12
CA ILE A 684 47.59 4.54 -20.32
C ILE A 684 48.09 6.00 -20.22
N SER A 685 47.24 6.93 -19.76
CA SER A 685 47.64 8.34 -19.57
C SER A 685 48.75 8.50 -18.52
N PHE A 686 48.72 7.71 -17.44
CA PHE A 686 49.75 7.73 -16.40
C PHE A 686 51.07 7.10 -16.89
N ILE A 687 51.02 6.05 -17.71
CA ILE A 687 52.20 5.47 -18.37
C ILE A 687 52.79 6.47 -19.37
N ILE A 688 51.98 7.16 -20.17
CA ILE A 688 52.43 8.22 -21.09
C ILE A 688 53.07 9.37 -20.30
N LEU A 689 52.47 9.80 -19.18
CA LEU A 689 53.03 10.83 -18.31
C LEU A 689 54.39 10.40 -17.71
N LEU A 690 54.53 9.14 -17.27
CA LEU A 690 55.79 8.57 -16.80
C LEU A 690 56.85 8.51 -17.90
N ILE A 691 56.48 8.14 -19.13
CA ILE A 691 57.39 8.15 -20.29
C ILE A 691 57.85 9.58 -20.60
N ILE A 692 56.93 10.56 -20.63
CA ILE A 692 57.26 11.98 -20.86
C ILE A 692 58.16 12.53 -19.75
N LEU A 693 57.89 12.20 -18.48
CA LEU A 693 58.75 12.58 -17.35
C LEU A 693 60.13 11.92 -17.44
N THR A 694 60.22 10.64 -17.82
CA THR A 694 61.48 9.92 -17.97
C THR A 694 62.32 10.52 -19.11
N ILE A 695 61.70 10.82 -20.25
CA ILE A 695 62.33 11.53 -21.38
C ILE A 695 62.79 12.93 -20.96
N GLY A 696 61.93 13.70 -20.27
CA GLY A 696 62.25 15.05 -19.80
C GLY A 696 63.33 15.10 -18.72
N LEU A 697 63.51 14.03 -17.95
CA LEU A 697 64.62 13.87 -17.00
C LEU A 697 65.91 13.39 -17.69
N TYR A 698 65.80 12.50 -18.68
CA TYR A 698 66.94 11.99 -19.45
C TYR A 698 67.60 13.11 -20.27
N TYR A 699 66.83 13.83 -21.08
CA TYR A 699 67.30 14.96 -21.89
C TYR A 699 67.40 16.28 -21.10
N ARG A 700 67.42 16.25 -19.76
CA ARG A 700 67.34 17.46 -18.92
C ARG A 700 68.51 18.40 -19.14
N GLU A 701 69.73 17.88 -19.25
CA GLU A 701 70.92 18.72 -19.47
C GLU A 701 71.02 19.16 -20.93
N ASP A 702 70.66 18.32 -21.91
CA ASP A 702 70.57 18.72 -23.33
C ASP A 702 69.55 19.87 -23.54
N ILE A 703 68.42 19.83 -22.83
CA ILE A 703 67.41 20.91 -22.82
C ILE A 703 67.94 22.18 -22.14
N ARG A 704 68.87 22.07 -21.19
CA ARG A 704 69.57 23.24 -20.60
C ARG A 704 70.63 23.80 -21.55
N GLU A 705 71.34 22.95 -22.29
CA GLU A 705 72.35 23.39 -23.28
C GLU A 705 71.70 23.97 -24.56
N MET A 706 70.54 23.47 -24.97
CA MET A 706 69.73 24.12 -26.00
C MET A 706 69.18 25.48 -25.54
N LYS A 707 68.87 25.64 -24.24
CA LYS A 707 68.44 26.92 -23.64
C LYS A 707 69.58 27.89 -23.30
N SER A 708 70.85 27.54 -23.50
CA SER A 708 71.98 28.47 -23.42
C SER A 708 72.52 28.90 -24.79
N LYS A 709 71.85 28.48 -25.88
CA LYS A 709 72.15 28.81 -27.28
C LYS A 709 70.96 29.48 -28.00
N LEU A 710 69.99 29.96 -27.21
CA LEU A 710 68.81 30.77 -27.56
C LEU A 710 68.82 32.03 -26.70
#